data_AF-A0AA39NNT9-F1
#
_entry.id   AF-A0AA39NNT9-F1
#
_cell.length_a   1.000
_cell.length_b   1.000
_cell.length_c   1.000
_cell.angle_alpha   90.00
_cell.angle_beta   90.00
_cell.angle_gamma   90.00
#
_symmetry.space_group_name_H-M   'P 1'
#
loop_
_entity.id
_entity.type
_entity.pdbx_description
1 polymer ?
#
loop_
_entity_poly.entity_id
_entity_poly.type
_entity_poly.pdbx_seq_one_letter_code
_entity_poly.pdbx_strand_id
1 'polypeptide(L)'
;MDTLKQHILPHERREIPIKRYSRRDVGRAAEALLREECLGVSMVHAPGSEMEYLAIAKLHEVIIISLSDDTFSDDKSLCTLMSVKKPVLAGFHMPRLAIRIYCHLKCNVQGIDLSTFRSKSPGKPSCPSTLLSKASPGKLSAFAVDSLWNDKLNGTLGENIRKASLRAWISAVIISKSMSTVALVKPVETRWLKLEVLECLGRLLSQANILECAKPTEISNDFTDVTEDKKGQWQLYNSRFRTRVREDRQLSVLLTTSDGHEFKALPTKSHGKRTNIKVSGRLRGKVTGVKVFGREGATNAEKARDVFLLRALQGECHIRQSKFVRMLWFPTKEDKKELVHSSAKASFISVRKLNASQREVVSAMISARPVVLVHGPPGTGKTSTISAAAEIWRQSGSPTWIIAHSNVAVKNIAEKLASYDVDFKIIVSKDFYIEWHEHLYANIEDKVLRGDLLPKKHKDLKDKVGASSIILSTLSMVSNSTLDKNGMFELVPPRTLVVDEASQINVFEYMHVFIKFKDVMKKVCFFGDPKQLPPYGKEKAPSMQSIFDIGHLKGIAHVLNIQYRMPHPLGDFISQEVYDNRLYSENDIKDPSCIAFIDAKDGKEEKSGFSWRNNDEVQTVAQLVQHYYQSRDFCVITPYDAQRAQEPKSTVGTAGVQRRQFPR
;
A
#
# COMPACT_ATOMS: atom_id res chain seq x y z
N MET A 1 30.11 20.30 21.84
CA MET A 1 28.80 19.73 22.22
C MET A 1 27.80 20.17 21.17
N ASP A 2 27.14 19.21 20.53
CA ASP A 2 26.04 19.53 19.60
C ASP A 2 24.81 19.95 20.42
N THR A 3 24.02 20.90 19.92
CA THR A 3 22.78 21.34 20.57
C THR A 3 21.61 21.26 19.61
N LEU A 4 20.54 20.61 20.04
CA LEU A 4 19.28 20.58 19.33
C LEU A 4 18.50 21.87 19.60
N LYS A 5 18.36 22.72 18.58
CA LYS A 5 17.48 23.89 18.64
C LYS A 5 16.05 23.50 18.26
N GLN A 6 15.12 23.71 19.19
CA GLN A 6 13.69 23.48 18.97
C GLN A 6 12.90 24.79 19.08
N HIS A 7 11.96 24.97 18.15
CA HIS A 7 11.03 26.11 18.09
C HIS A 7 9.57 25.67 18.15
N ILE A 8 9.34 24.43 18.60
CA ILE A 8 8.04 23.77 18.58
C ILE A 8 7.26 24.11 19.85
N LEU A 9 7.94 24.08 21.00
CA LEU A 9 7.35 24.27 22.32
C LEU A 9 7.95 25.53 22.96
N PRO A 10 7.19 26.64 23.05
CA PRO A 10 7.72 27.92 23.53
C PRO A 10 8.05 27.91 25.03
N HIS A 11 7.38 27.06 25.82
CA HIS A 11 7.54 26.95 27.27
C HIS A 11 8.54 25.86 27.70
N GLU A 12 9.10 25.12 26.74
CA GLU A 12 10.13 24.10 27.01
C GLU A 12 11.51 24.63 26.63
N ARG A 13 12.56 23.94 27.07
CA ARG A 13 13.95 24.32 26.77
C ARG A 13 14.16 24.45 25.26
N ARG A 14 14.69 25.60 24.80
CA ARG A 14 14.95 25.85 23.37
C ARG A 14 16.16 25.11 22.83
N GLU A 15 17.17 24.92 23.67
CA GLU A 15 18.42 24.25 23.30
C GLU A 15 18.62 23.02 24.18
N ILE A 16 18.58 21.84 23.55
CA ILE A 16 18.73 20.56 24.25
C ILE A 16 20.09 19.96 23.85
N PRO A 17 21.00 19.72 24.80
CA PRO A 17 22.27 19.07 24.52
C PRO A 17 22.11 17.73 23.81
N ILE A 18 22.94 17.49 22.78
CA ILE A 18 23.10 16.20 22.12
C ILE A 18 24.45 15.62 22.51
N LYS A 19 24.43 14.39 23.04
CA LYS A 19 25.62 13.56 23.20
C LYS A 19 25.62 12.43 22.18
N ARG A 20 26.76 12.18 21.56
CA ARG A 20 26.95 11.12 20.57
C ARG A 20 27.82 10.04 21.18
N TYR A 21 27.40 8.79 20.99
CA TYR A 21 28.15 7.61 21.39
C TYR A 21 28.30 6.68 20.20
N SER A 22 29.47 6.05 20.11
CA SER A 22 29.62 4.84 19.31
C SER A 22 28.89 3.68 20.01
N ARG A 23 28.68 2.58 19.29
CA ARG A 23 28.17 1.33 19.89
C ARG A 23 29.07 0.81 21.03
N ARG A 24 30.40 1.04 20.94
CA ARG A 24 31.39 0.59 21.94
C ARG A 24 31.32 1.38 23.24
N ASP A 25 31.00 2.67 23.15
CA ASP A 25 31.06 3.60 24.29
C ASP A 25 29.71 3.79 25.01
N VAL A 26 28.64 3.18 24.46
CA VAL A 26 27.27 3.42 24.95
C VAL A 26 27.00 2.80 26.31
N GLY A 27 27.79 1.84 26.78
CA GLY A 27 27.55 1.10 28.03
C GLY A 27 27.31 2.01 29.25
N ARG A 28 28.23 2.96 29.49
CA ARG A 28 28.10 3.94 30.60
C ARG A 28 26.89 4.85 30.43
N ALA A 29 26.57 5.24 29.20
CA ALA A 29 25.40 6.07 28.90
C ALA A 29 24.10 5.30 29.15
N ALA A 30 24.04 4.03 28.75
CA ALA A 30 22.90 3.14 28.99
C ALA A 30 22.66 2.91 30.49
N GLU A 31 23.73 2.73 31.28
CA GLU A 31 23.63 2.61 32.73
C GLU A 31 23.10 3.88 33.42
N ALA A 32 23.49 5.06 32.94
CA ALA A 32 22.92 6.31 33.42
C ALA A 32 21.44 6.43 33.07
N LEU A 33 21.06 6.03 31.85
CA LEU A 33 19.67 6.04 31.38
C LEU A 33 18.76 5.09 32.16
N LEU A 34 19.29 3.97 32.68
CA LEU A 34 18.54 3.02 33.51
C LEU A 34 18.00 3.64 34.82
N ARG A 35 18.55 4.79 35.25
CA ARG A 35 18.12 5.51 36.47
C ARG A 35 17.00 6.51 36.21
N GLU A 36 16.66 6.78 34.96
CA GLU A 36 15.61 7.71 34.59
C GLU A 36 14.23 7.06 34.81
N GLU A 37 13.19 7.89 34.91
CA GLU A 37 11.81 7.37 35.07
C GLU A 37 11.21 6.94 33.72
N CYS A 38 11.46 7.74 32.68
CA CYS A 38 10.94 7.53 31.34
C CYS A 38 11.87 8.10 30.29
N LEU A 39 11.84 7.52 29.09
CA LEU A 39 12.68 7.90 27.96
C LEU A 39 11.86 7.90 26.68
N GLY A 40 12.14 8.87 25.83
CA GLY A 40 11.63 8.89 24.46
C GLY A 40 12.61 8.22 23.50
N VAL A 41 12.11 7.46 22.53
CA VAL A 41 12.94 6.75 21.55
C VAL A 41 12.51 7.04 20.10
N SER A 42 13.48 7.15 19.20
CA SER A 42 13.31 7.26 17.76
C SER A 42 14.56 6.74 17.04
N MET A 43 14.51 6.57 15.73
CA MET A 43 15.66 6.12 14.93
C MET A 43 15.85 6.91 13.63
N VAL A 44 17.05 6.81 13.08
CA VAL A 44 17.39 7.23 11.72
C VAL A 44 17.61 5.98 10.87
N HIS A 45 16.98 5.95 9.70
CA HIS A 45 17.18 4.88 8.73
C HIS A 45 18.15 5.34 7.64
N ALA A 46 19.03 4.44 7.21
CA ALA A 46 19.79 4.59 5.99
C ALA A 46 18.86 4.46 4.76
N PRO A 47 19.29 4.93 3.57
CA PRO A 47 18.52 4.79 2.32
C PRO A 47 18.09 3.34 1.99
N GLY A 48 18.86 2.35 2.44
CA GLY A 48 18.60 0.91 2.28
C GLY A 48 17.72 0.27 3.38
N SER A 49 17.10 1.07 4.26
CA SER A 49 16.19 0.65 5.35
C SER A 49 16.83 0.00 6.58
N GLU A 50 18.15 -0.03 6.66
CA GLU A 50 18.89 -0.41 7.87
C GLU A 50 18.93 0.75 8.88
N MET A 51 19.05 0.42 10.16
CA MET A 51 19.13 1.42 11.23
C MET A 51 20.54 1.98 11.31
N GLU A 52 20.69 3.29 11.18
CA GLU A 52 21.99 3.95 11.24
C GLU A 52 22.25 4.58 12.61
N TYR A 53 21.21 5.20 13.18
CA TYR A 53 21.28 5.83 14.50
C TYR A 53 20.05 5.53 15.35
N LEU A 54 20.28 5.32 16.65
CA LEU A 54 19.24 5.27 17.66
C LEU A 54 19.28 6.56 18.50
N ALA A 55 18.16 7.26 18.59
CA ALA A 55 17.98 8.45 19.41
C ALA A 55 17.19 8.10 20.67
N ILE A 56 17.79 8.32 21.84
CA ILE A 56 17.15 8.15 23.14
C ILE A 56 17.19 9.49 23.85
N ALA A 57 16.04 9.97 24.32
CA ALA A 57 15.93 11.28 24.94
C ALA A 57 15.35 11.19 26.34
N LYS A 58 15.91 12.03 27.21
CA LYS A 58 15.28 12.49 28.46
C LYS A 58 14.86 13.95 28.31
N LEU A 59 14.25 14.54 29.33
CA LEU A 59 13.73 15.92 29.25
C LEU A 59 14.80 16.96 28.91
N HIS A 60 16.03 16.77 29.38
CA HIS A 60 17.09 17.78 29.29
C HIS A 60 18.25 17.41 28.37
N GLU A 61 18.20 16.26 27.69
CA GLU A 61 19.32 15.76 26.89
C GLU A 61 18.84 14.70 25.87
N VAL A 62 19.47 14.68 24.70
CA VAL A 62 19.32 13.61 23.70
C VAL A 62 20.64 12.88 23.53
N ILE A 63 20.57 11.55 23.53
CA ILE A 63 21.67 10.64 23.28
C ILE A 63 21.46 10.02 21.90
N ILE A 64 22.47 10.14 21.04
CA ILE A 64 22.52 9.55 19.71
C ILE A 64 23.57 8.44 19.70
N ILE A 65 23.14 7.23 19.33
CA ILE A 65 24.00 6.05 19.25
C ILE A 65 24.20 5.71 17.79
N SER A 66 25.44 5.70 17.32
CA SER A 66 25.80 5.23 15.98
C SER A 66 25.81 3.71 15.95
N LEU A 67 25.08 3.12 14.99
CA LEU A 67 24.91 1.66 14.86
C LEU A 67 25.62 1.06 13.65
N SER A 68 26.44 1.86 12.96
CA SER A 68 27.20 1.53 11.76
C SER A 68 28.33 0.51 11.95
N ASP A 69 28.63 0.10 13.19
CA ASP A 69 29.76 -0.78 13.52
C ASP A 69 29.21 -2.16 13.94
N ASP A 70 29.15 -3.10 12.97
CA ASP A 70 28.58 -4.44 13.15
C ASP A 70 29.51 -5.44 13.87
N THR A 71 30.74 -5.02 14.18
CA THR A 71 31.79 -5.89 14.70
C THR A 71 31.81 -6.03 16.23
N PHE A 72 30.94 -5.30 16.95
CA PHE A 72 30.95 -5.26 18.41
C PHE A 72 29.81 -6.10 19.02
N SER A 73 30.13 -6.98 19.97
CA SER A 73 29.20 -7.98 20.53
C SER A 73 28.75 -7.72 21.97
N ASP A 74 29.33 -6.77 22.71
CA ASP A 74 28.98 -6.51 24.12
C ASP A 74 28.02 -5.32 24.29
N ASP A 75 26.76 -5.52 23.92
CA ASP A 75 25.68 -4.54 24.07
C ASP A 75 24.86 -4.73 25.36
N LYS A 76 25.36 -5.46 26.37
CA LYS A 76 24.56 -5.90 27.53
C LYS A 76 23.79 -4.77 28.22
N SER A 77 24.42 -3.64 28.51
CA SER A 77 23.76 -2.50 29.18
C SER A 77 22.70 -1.85 28.30
N LEU A 78 22.96 -1.73 26.98
CA LEU A 78 21.98 -1.21 26.03
C LEU A 78 20.79 -2.17 25.86
N CYS A 79 21.04 -3.47 25.76
CA CYS A 79 20.02 -4.50 25.69
C CYS A 79 19.19 -4.60 26.97
N THR A 80 19.82 -4.39 28.12
CA THR A 80 19.12 -4.25 29.40
C THR A 80 18.19 -3.05 29.35
N LEU A 81 18.70 -1.87 28.97
CA LEU A 81 17.89 -0.65 28.83
C LEU A 81 16.67 -0.85 27.90
N MET A 82 16.84 -1.56 26.79
CA MET A 82 15.75 -1.83 25.84
C MET A 82 14.68 -2.78 26.37
N SER A 83 15.02 -3.66 27.30
CA SER A 83 14.20 -4.82 27.66
C SER A 83 13.52 -4.74 29.03
N VAL A 84 13.87 -3.73 29.85
CA VAL A 84 13.33 -3.51 31.20
C VAL A 84 12.03 -2.71 31.20
N LYS A 85 11.27 -2.81 32.29
CA LYS A 85 10.03 -2.05 32.50
C LYS A 85 10.26 -0.59 32.94
N LYS A 86 11.39 -0.34 33.60
CA LYS A 86 11.79 0.98 34.11
C LYS A 86 13.26 1.23 33.72
N PRO A 87 13.59 2.38 33.08
CA PRO A 87 12.71 3.46 32.64
C PRO A 87 11.63 3.01 31.65
N VAL A 88 10.51 3.73 31.60
CA VAL A 88 9.49 3.52 30.57
C VAL A 88 10.02 4.05 29.23
N LEU A 89 10.30 3.16 28.29
CA LEU A 89 10.59 3.53 26.91
C LEU A 89 9.31 3.86 26.16
N ALA A 90 9.25 5.01 25.49
CA ALA A 90 8.07 5.43 24.75
C ALA A 90 8.43 6.06 23.39
N GLY A 91 7.62 5.77 22.38
CA GLY A 91 7.76 6.33 21.04
C GLY A 91 6.48 6.21 20.24
N PHE A 92 6.39 6.94 19.12
CA PHE A 92 5.33 6.73 18.14
C PHE A 92 5.72 5.61 17.20
N HIS A 93 4.75 4.77 16.81
CA HIS A 93 5.00 3.57 16.00
C HIS A 93 6.00 2.62 16.70
N MET A 94 5.90 2.49 18.02
CA MET A 94 6.75 1.63 18.83
C MET A 94 6.83 0.18 18.31
N PRO A 95 5.77 -0.44 17.74
CA PRO A 95 5.87 -1.74 17.08
C PRO A 95 6.96 -1.80 16.00
N ARG A 96 7.05 -0.76 15.16
CA ARG A 96 8.07 -0.68 14.11
C ARG A 96 9.46 -0.50 14.72
N LEU A 97 9.58 0.41 15.70
CA LEU A 97 10.85 0.66 16.39
C LEU A 97 11.36 -0.61 17.09
N ALA A 98 10.51 -1.32 17.81
CA ALA A 98 10.84 -2.53 18.56
C ALA A 98 11.35 -3.66 17.65
N ILE A 99 10.67 -3.92 16.53
CA ILE A 99 11.13 -4.95 15.57
C ILE A 99 12.47 -4.54 14.96
N ARG A 100 12.66 -3.27 14.59
CA ARG A 100 13.93 -2.82 14.00
C ARG A 100 15.09 -2.84 14.97
N ILE A 101 14.89 -2.39 16.21
CA ILE A 101 15.89 -2.46 17.27
C ILE A 101 16.25 -3.94 17.52
N TYR A 102 15.26 -4.84 17.55
CA TYR A 102 15.54 -6.27 17.68
C TYR A 102 16.33 -6.82 16.48
N CYS A 103 15.96 -6.49 15.25
CA CYS A 103 16.67 -6.99 14.07
C CYS A 103 18.14 -6.55 14.04
N HIS A 104 18.44 -5.33 14.51
CA HIS A 104 19.79 -4.76 14.53
C HIS A 104 20.63 -5.18 15.75
N LEU A 105 20.06 -5.07 16.95
CA LEU A 105 20.77 -5.33 18.21
C LEU A 105 20.62 -6.77 18.72
N LYS A 106 19.70 -7.56 18.14
CA LYS A 106 19.31 -8.90 18.63
C LYS A 106 18.85 -8.91 20.09
N CYS A 107 18.32 -7.77 20.55
CA CYS A 107 17.89 -7.58 21.93
C CYS A 107 16.39 -7.37 22.03
N ASN A 108 15.79 -7.98 23.05
CA ASN A 108 14.36 -7.82 23.28
C ASN A 108 14.05 -6.36 23.64
N VAL A 109 12.93 -5.87 23.11
CA VAL A 109 12.49 -4.49 23.33
C VAL A 109 11.15 -4.52 24.03
N GLN A 110 11.02 -3.71 25.08
CA GLN A 110 9.77 -3.37 25.72
C GLN A 110 9.57 -1.85 25.66
N GLY A 111 8.38 -1.41 25.26
CA GLY A 111 8.05 0.01 25.29
C GLY A 111 6.58 0.32 25.07
N ILE A 112 6.24 1.60 25.14
CA ILE A 112 4.89 2.11 25.03
C ILE A 112 4.75 2.82 23.67
N ASP A 113 3.74 2.40 22.89
CA ASP A 113 3.34 3.14 21.71
C ASP A 113 2.45 4.32 22.12
N LEU A 114 3.02 5.53 22.05
CA LEU A 114 2.31 6.76 22.40
C LEU A 114 1.05 6.97 21.56
N SER A 115 1.00 6.44 20.33
CA SER A 115 -0.17 6.58 19.47
C SER A 115 -1.44 5.89 20.01
N THR A 116 -1.28 4.98 20.97
CA THR A 116 -2.39 4.30 21.65
C THR A 116 -3.02 5.15 22.76
N PHE A 117 -2.34 6.22 23.20
CA PHE A 117 -2.83 7.06 24.29
C PHE A 117 -4.12 7.75 23.90
N ARG A 118 -5.16 7.55 24.72
CA ARG A 118 -6.50 8.15 24.57
C ARG A 118 -7.16 7.89 23.21
N SER A 119 -6.68 6.89 22.47
CA SER A 119 -7.32 6.48 21.23
C SER A 119 -8.61 5.73 21.55
N LYS A 120 -9.71 6.08 20.87
CA LYS A 120 -10.98 5.34 20.99
C LYS A 120 -10.90 3.92 20.41
N SER A 121 -9.90 3.65 19.55
CA SER A 121 -9.71 2.36 18.90
C SER A 121 -8.33 2.29 18.23
N PRO A 122 -7.62 1.15 18.21
CA PRO A 122 -6.32 1.00 17.55
C PRO A 122 -6.25 1.51 16.10
N GLY A 123 -7.36 1.43 15.35
CA GLY A 123 -7.45 1.93 13.96
C GLY A 123 -7.55 3.45 13.80
N LYS A 124 -7.52 4.22 14.89
CA LYS A 124 -7.46 5.70 14.90
C LYS A 124 -6.38 6.15 15.89
N PRO A 125 -5.09 5.97 15.57
CA PRO A 125 -4.00 6.39 16.44
C PRO A 125 -4.04 7.89 16.72
N SER A 126 -3.63 8.28 17.92
CA SER A 126 -3.43 9.68 18.28
C SER A 126 -2.20 10.24 17.59
N CYS A 127 -2.35 11.36 16.87
CA CYS A 127 -1.22 12.05 16.23
C CYS A 127 -0.32 12.72 17.28
N PRO A 128 1.00 12.84 17.02
CA PRO A 128 1.95 13.53 17.88
C PRO A 128 1.49 14.93 18.33
N SER A 129 1.03 15.77 17.41
CA SER A 129 0.53 17.13 17.71
C SER A 129 -0.64 17.15 18.70
N THR A 130 -1.50 16.11 18.67
CA THR A 130 -2.70 16.02 19.50
C THR A 130 -2.39 15.60 20.93
N LEU A 131 -1.37 14.76 21.12
CA LEU A 131 -0.88 14.41 22.46
C LEU A 131 -0.02 15.53 23.02
N LEU A 132 0.83 16.13 22.17
CA LEU A 132 1.72 17.19 22.59
C LEU A 132 0.97 18.45 23.04
N SER A 133 -0.09 18.86 22.35
CA SER A 133 -0.91 20.02 22.74
C SER A 133 -1.61 19.84 24.09
N LYS A 134 -1.82 18.59 24.54
CA LYS A 134 -2.37 18.28 25.86
C LYS A 134 -1.30 18.23 26.93
N ALA A 135 -0.13 17.68 26.59
CA ALA A 135 1.02 17.63 27.50
C ALA A 135 1.61 19.03 27.74
N SER A 136 1.59 19.90 26.73
CA SER A 136 2.09 21.27 26.83
C SER A 136 1.11 22.23 26.16
N PRO A 137 0.10 22.74 26.91
CA PRO A 137 -0.88 23.67 26.38
C PRO A 137 -0.19 24.95 25.88
N GLY A 138 -0.37 25.26 24.59
CA GLY A 138 0.26 26.42 23.97
C GLY A 138 -0.05 26.49 22.47
N LYS A 139 0.36 27.60 21.82
CA LYS A 139 0.19 27.79 20.37
C LYS A 139 1.15 26.87 19.62
N LEU A 140 0.67 25.68 19.25
CA LEU A 140 1.44 24.64 18.55
C LEU A 140 1.07 24.59 17.06
N SER A 141 2.06 24.53 16.18
CA SER A 141 1.84 24.20 14.78
C SER A 141 1.70 22.69 14.62
N ALA A 142 0.47 22.19 14.43
CA ALA A 142 0.22 20.76 14.26
C ALA A 142 0.98 20.18 13.06
N PHE A 143 1.03 20.91 11.93
CA PHE A 143 1.81 20.52 10.75
C PHE A 143 3.30 20.41 11.07
N ALA A 144 3.89 21.37 11.79
CA ALA A 144 5.33 21.34 12.11
C ALA A 144 5.70 20.13 12.99
N VAL A 145 4.79 19.69 13.86
CA VAL A 145 5.01 18.50 14.70
C VAL A 145 4.76 17.22 13.93
N ASP A 146 3.59 17.07 13.31
CA ASP A 146 3.18 15.83 12.65
C ASP A 146 4.04 15.53 11.41
N SER A 147 4.61 16.56 10.77
CA SER A 147 5.56 16.39 9.66
C SER A 147 6.95 15.91 10.08
N LEU A 148 7.31 15.92 11.38
CA LEU A 148 8.58 15.33 11.84
C LEU A 148 8.64 13.81 11.61
N TRP A 149 7.47 13.15 11.59
CA TRP A 149 7.33 11.73 11.27
C TRP A 149 7.17 11.47 9.77
N ASN A 150 7.23 12.51 8.93
CA ASN A 150 7.37 12.35 7.50
C ASN A 150 8.86 12.24 7.16
N ASP A 151 9.34 11.00 7.05
CA ASP A 151 10.71 10.72 6.66
C ASP A 151 10.94 11.21 5.21
N LYS A 152 11.64 12.34 5.05
CA LYS A 152 12.40 12.62 3.83
C LYS A 152 13.72 11.89 3.99
N LEU A 153 13.96 10.82 3.22
CA LEU A 153 15.31 10.21 3.12
C LEU A 153 16.31 11.10 2.37
N ASN A 154 15.88 12.24 1.83
CA ASN A 154 16.73 13.15 1.05
C ASN A 154 17.25 14.33 1.88
N GLY A 155 17.05 14.32 3.20
CA GLY A 155 17.72 15.27 4.10
C GLY A 155 19.20 14.91 4.22
N THR A 156 20.06 15.90 4.44
CA THR A 156 21.43 15.62 4.88
C THR A 156 21.38 14.78 6.16
N LEU A 157 22.40 13.96 6.40
CA LEU A 157 22.47 13.12 7.60
C LEU A 157 22.22 13.92 8.89
N GLY A 158 22.76 15.15 8.95
CA GLY A 158 22.52 16.09 10.06
C GLY A 158 21.04 16.43 10.27
N GLU A 159 20.26 16.64 9.22
CA GLU A 159 18.82 16.92 9.33
C GLU A 159 18.03 15.68 9.76
N ASN A 160 18.44 14.48 9.31
CA ASN A 160 17.80 13.24 9.73
C ASN A 160 18.03 12.95 11.22
N ILE A 161 19.27 13.15 11.69
CA ILE A 161 19.61 13.07 13.11
C ILE A 161 18.81 14.11 13.89
N ARG A 162 18.75 15.37 13.43
CA ARG A 162 17.96 16.42 14.07
C ARG A 162 16.49 16.03 14.22
N LYS A 163 15.86 15.48 13.18
CA LYS A 163 14.47 15.01 13.23
C LYS A 163 14.29 13.83 14.19
N ALA A 164 15.18 12.84 14.16
CA ALA A 164 15.15 11.72 15.11
C ALA A 164 15.30 12.20 16.57
N SER A 165 16.21 13.15 16.82
CA SER A 165 16.37 13.78 18.13
C SER A 165 15.09 14.49 18.59
N LEU A 166 14.44 15.27 17.71
CA LEU A 166 13.17 15.92 18.03
C LEU A 166 12.06 14.91 18.31
N ARG A 167 11.95 13.83 17.52
CA ARG A 167 10.95 12.77 17.71
C ARG A 167 11.14 12.06 19.06
N ALA A 168 12.38 11.70 19.40
CA ALA A 168 12.72 11.11 20.69
C ALA A 168 12.39 12.08 21.83
N TRP A 169 12.84 13.33 21.74
CA TRP A 169 12.61 14.32 22.80
C TRP A 169 11.12 14.66 22.98
N ILE A 170 10.36 14.86 21.91
CA ILE A 170 8.90 15.06 21.99
C ILE A 170 8.23 13.86 22.67
N SER A 171 8.68 12.64 22.37
CA SER A 171 8.16 11.44 23.01
C SER A 171 8.45 11.43 24.53
N ALA A 172 9.65 11.86 24.94
CA ALA A 172 10.05 12.02 26.34
C ALA A 172 9.20 13.09 27.08
N VAL A 173 8.92 14.22 26.42
CA VAL A 173 8.03 15.27 26.97
C VAL A 173 6.60 14.77 27.14
N ILE A 174 6.08 14.01 26.19
CA ILE A 174 4.70 13.48 26.27
C ILE A 174 4.58 12.44 27.39
N ILE A 175 5.51 11.48 27.45
CA ILE A 175 5.44 10.37 28.42
C ILE A 175 5.62 10.85 29.86
N SER A 176 6.57 11.75 30.12
CA SER A 176 6.81 12.31 31.46
C SER A 176 5.58 13.01 32.04
N LYS A 177 4.80 13.71 31.21
CA LYS A 177 3.55 14.38 31.62
C LYS A 177 2.32 13.46 31.61
N SER A 178 2.49 12.20 31.23
CA SER A 178 1.41 11.22 31.07
C SER A 178 1.68 9.91 31.82
N MET A 179 2.58 9.91 32.81
CA MET A 179 2.99 8.70 33.54
C MET A 179 1.81 7.95 34.19
N SER A 180 0.79 8.66 34.69
CA SER A 180 -0.42 8.05 35.24
C SER A 180 -1.23 7.25 34.21
N THR A 181 -1.11 7.57 32.93
CA THR A 181 -1.79 6.86 31.83
C THR A 181 -1.02 5.62 31.38
N VAL A 182 0.29 5.52 31.67
CA VAL A 182 1.15 4.40 31.24
C VAL A 182 0.62 3.07 31.75
N ALA A 183 0.17 3.02 33.00
CA ALA A 183 -0.39 1.81 33.60
C ALA A 183 -1.65 1.28 32.90
N LEU A 184 -2.35 2.15 32.15
CA LEU A 184 -3.57 1.81 31.41
C LEU A 184 -3.27 1.33 29.98
N VAL A 185 -2.02 1.41 29.53
CA VAL A 185 -1.61 1.06 28.17
C VAL A 185 -0.80 -0.23 28.18
N LYS A 186 -1.20 -1.15 27.31
CA LYS A 186 -0.51 -2.42 27.15
C LYS A 186 0.82 -2.21 26.41
N PRO A 187 1.96 -2.67 26.97
CA PRO A 187 3.26 -2.48 26.34
C PRO A 187 3.42 -3.33 25.07
N VAL A 188 4.26 -2.83 24.17
CA VAL A 188 4.81 -3.53 23.02
C VAL A 188 6.04 -4.28 23.51
N GLU A 189 6.08 -5.60 23.32
CA GLU A 189 7.18 -6.46 23.71
C GLU A 189 7.54 -7.44 22.59
N THR A 190 8.81 -7.49 22.20
CA THR A 190 9.29 -8.46 21.21
C THR A 190 9.29 -9.90 21.74
N ARG A 191 9.30 -10.08 23.06
CA ARG A 191 9.29 -11.39 23.74
C ARG A 191 8.07 -12.24 23.39
N TRP A 192 6.96 -11.63 22.98
CA TRP A 192 5.77 -12.35 22.51
C TRP A 192 5.98 -13.11 21.19
N LEU A 193 7.03 -12.78 20.44
CA LEU A 193 7.28 -13.30 19.10
C LEU A 193 8.56 -14.14 19.08
N LYS A 194 8.52 -15.25 18.34
CA LYS A 194 9.71 -16.08 18.09
C LYS A 194 10.69 -15.35 17.15
N LEU A 195 11.97 -15.71 17.23
CA LEU A 195 13.04 -15.17 16.37
C LEU A 195 12.67 -15.17 14.88
N GLU A 196 12.24 -16.32 14.35
CA GLU A 196 11.83 -16.48 12.94
C GLU A 196 10.72 -15.48 12.53
N VAL A 197 9.82 -15.16 13.46
CA VAL A 197 8.71 -14.23 13.23
C VAL A 197 9.21 -12.79 13.23
N LEU A 198 10.08 -12.42 14.19
CA LEU A 198 10.68 -11.10 14.26
C LEU A 198 11.51 -10.79 13.01
N GLU A 199 12.29 -11.74 12.52
CA GLU A 199 13.07 -11.59 11.28
C GLU A 199 12.17 -11.47 10.04
N CYS A 200 11.09 -12.24 9.99
CA CYS A 200 10.10 -12.13 8.92
C CYS A 200 9.42 -10.76 8.90
N LEU A 201 8.99 -10.26 10.07
CA LEU A 201 8.40 -8.93 10.20
C LEU A 201 9.43 -7.82 9.94
N GLY A 202 10.71 -8.04 10.26
CA GLY A 202 11.81 -7.16 9.90
C GLY A 202 11.94 -6.94 8.39
N ARG A 203 11.87 -8.03 7.61
CA ARG A 203 11.85 -7.95 6.13
C ARG A 203 10.63 -7.22 5.60
N LEU A 204 9.45 -7.48 6.16
CA LEU A 204 8.21 -6.75 5.83
C LEU A 204 8.38 -5.25 6.06
N LEU A 205 8.93 -4.85 7.22
CA LEU A 205 9.14 -3.44 7.55
C LEU A 205 10.24 -2.80 6.71
N SER A 206 11.26 -3.55 6.29
CA SER A 206 12.27 -3.10 5.32
C SER A 206 11.62 -2.67 4.02
N GLN A 207 10.85 -3.56 3.40
CA GLN A 207 10.18 -3.27 2.14
C GLN A 207 9.17 -2.12 2.29
N ALA A 208 8.37 -2.13 3.37
CA ALA A 208 7.42 -1.06 3.65
C ALA A 208 8.13 0.30 3.79
N ASN A 209 9.20 0.39 4.57
CA ASN A 209 9.95 1.63 4.77
C ASN A 209 10.56 2.16 3.46
N ILE A 210 11.13 1.29 2.61
CA ILE A 210 11.69 1.69 1.31
C ILE A 210 10.59 2.33 0.43
N LEU A 211 9.45 1.65 0.29
CA LEU A 211 8.33 2.17 -0.49
C LEU A 211 7.80 3.48 0.06
N GLU A 212 7.64 3.52 1.38
CA GLU A 212 7.17 4.68 2.12
C GLU A 212 8.06 5.91 1.89
N CYS A 213 9.38 5.73 1.95
CA CYS A 213 10.33 6.81 1.75
C CYS A 213 10.46 7.25 0.29
N ALA A 214 10.10 6.37 -0.64
CA ALA A 214 10.12 6.68 -2.04
C ALA A 214 8.85 7.35 -2.56
N LYS A 215 7.84 7.57 -1.69
CA LYS A 215 6.68 8.41 -2.00
C LYS A 215 7.14 9.87 -2.18
N PRO A 216 6.69 10.57 -3.24
CA PRO A 216 7.08 11.95 -3.45
C PRO A 216 6.58 12.83 -2.30
N THR A 217 7.47 13.65 -1.75
CA THR A 217 7.14 14.63 -0.70
C THR A 217 6.86 16.04 -1.23
N GLU A 218 7.11 16.22 -2.53
CA GLU A 218 6.78 17.41 -3.30
C GLU A 218 6.15 16.94 -4.61
N ILE A 219 4.96 17.46 -4.92
CA ILE A 219 4.23 17.16 -6.15
C ILE A 219 3.86 18.50 -6.78
N SER A 220 4.34 18.73 -8.00
CA SER A 220 3.81 19.80 -8.84
C SER A 220 2.45 19.35 -9.37
N ASN A 221 1.39 20.08 -9.02
CA ASN A 221 0.04 19.68 -9.35
C ASN A 221 -0.50 20.50 -10.51
N ASP A 222 -0.99 19.79 -11.53
CA ASP A 222 -1.82 20.40 -12.56
C ASP A 222 -3.11 20.93 -11.92
N PHE A 223 -3.38 22.22 -12.11
CA PHE A 223 -4.58 22.89 -11.62
C PHE A 223 -5.23 23.71 -12.73
N THR A 224 -6.55 23.84 -12.67
CA THR A 224 -7.33 24.67 -13.59
C THR A 224 -7.56 26.04 -13.01
N ASP A 225 -7.82 26.15 -11.71
CA ASP A 225 -8.14 27.43 -11.08
C ASP A 225 -7.93 27.44 -9.55
N VAL A 226 -7.77 28.63 -8.98
CA VAL A 226 -7.78 28.88 -7.53
C VAL A 226 -8.65 30.10 -7.24
N THR A 227 -9.83 29.87 -6.68
CA THR A 227 -10.85 30.93 -6.49
C THR A 227 -11.34 31.00 -5.05
N GLU A 228 -11.81 32.17 -4.65
CA GLU A 228 -12.46 32.39 -3.37
C GLU A 228 -13.98 32.21 -3.53
N ASP A 229 -14.59 31.41 -2.66
CA ASP A 229 -16.04 31.22 -2.69
C ASP A 229 -16.81 32.36 -2.01
N LYS A 230 -18.13 32.34 -2.13
CA LYS A 230 -19.03 33.36 -1.54
C LYS A 230 -18.92 33.48 -0.01
N LYS A 231 -18.24 32.54 0.67
CA LYS A 231 -18.01 32.52 2.12
C LYS A 231 -16.58 32.92 2.49
N GLY A 232 -15.77 33.38 1.54
CA GLY A 232 -14.37 33.75 1.76
C GLY A 232 -13.43 32.55 1.94
N GLN A 233 -13.83 31.35 1.50
CA GLN A 233 -12.95 30.18 1.50
C GLN A 233 -12.30 29.98 0.14
N TRP A 234 -10.97 29.85 0.14
CA TRP A 234 -10.20 29.54 -1.06
C TRP A 234 -10.41 28.08 -1.49
N GLN A 235 -10.55 27.87 -2.79
CA GLN A 235 -10.81 26.60 -3.42
C GLN A 235 -9.82 26.37 -4.56
N LEU A 236 -9.04 25.31 -4.45
CA LEU A 236 -8.15 24.81 -5.49
C LEU A 236 -8.89 23.80 -6.36
N TYR A 237 -8.89 24.02 -7.67
CA TYR A 237 -9.46 23.13 -8.67
C TYR A 237 -8.32 22.43 -9.42
N ASN A 238 -8.19 21.12 -9.24
CA ASN A 238 -7.17 20.33 -9.92
C ASN A 238 -7.64 19.90 -11.31
N SER A 239 -6.73 19.92 -12.31
CA SER A 239 -7.05 19.49 -13.68
C SER A 239 -7.43 18.01 -13.74
N ARG A 240 -6.79 17.21 -12.89
CA ARG A 240 -7.03 15.79 -12.66
C ARG A 240 -7.28 15.59 -11.17
N PHE A 241 -8.10 14.63 -10.77
CA PHE A 241 -8.33 14.32 -9.37
C PHE A 241 -7.34 13.31 -8.83
N ARG A 242 -6.64 12.55 -9.67
CA ARG A 242 -5.40 11.88 -9.26
C ARG A 242 -4.33 12.86 -8.76
N THR A 243 -4.35 14.11 -9.22
CA THR A 243 -3.48 15.20 -8.70
C THR A 243 -4.19 16.04 -7.62
N ARG A 244 -5.35 15.59 -7.11
CA ARG A 244 -6.07 16.31 -6.06
C ARG A 244 -5.29 16.29 -4.75
N VAL A 245 -5.29 17.43 -4.08
CA VAL A 245 -4.79 17.54 -2.72
C VAL A 245 -5.78 16.91 -1.74
N ARG A 246 -5.37 15.80 -1.10
CA ARG A 246 -6.19 15.15 -0.07
C ARG A 246 -6.24 16.00 1.20
N GLU A 247 -7.31 15.83 1.97
CA GLU A 247 -7.41 16.41 3.31
C GLU A 247 -6.47 15.64 4.24
N ASP A 248 -5.33 16.23 4.55
CA ASP A 248 -4.36 15.66 5.48
C ASP A 248 -3.62 16.76 6.25
N ARG A 249 -3.44 16.54 7.56
CA ARG A 249 -2.70 17.45 8.46
C ARG A 249 -1.21 17.48 8.15
N GLN A 250 -0.72 16.49 7.41
CA GLN A 250 0.66 16.35 6.97
C GLN A 250 0.93 17.00 5.61
N LEU A 251 -0.08 17.59 4.96
CA LEU A 251 0.05 18.26 3.68
C LEU A 251 -0.02 19.78 3.82
N SER A 252 0.76 20.47 3.01
CA SER A 252 0.71 21.92 2.82
C SER A 252 0.79 22.24 1.33
N VAL A 253 0.08 23.27 0.90
CA VAL A 253 0.05 23.75 -0.48
C VAL A 253 0.85 25.05 -0.54
N LEU A 254 1.67 25.20 -1.57
CA LEU A 254 2.34 26.45 -1.91
C LEU A 254 1.74 26.95 -3.21
N LEU A 255 1.19 28.15 -3.17
CA LEU A 255 0.61 28.85 -4.31
C LEU A 255 1.62 29.89 -4.78
N THR A 256 1.97 29.87 -6.06
CA THR A 256 2.84 30.87 -6.69
C THR A 256 1.98 31.75 -7.59
N THR A 257 2.09 33.07 -7.45
CA THR A 257 1.34 34.03 -8.28
C THR A 257 2.14 34.51 -9.48
N SER A 258 1.46 35.16 -10.43
CA SER A 258 2.06 35.79 -11.62
C SER A 258 3.24 36.70 -11.29
N ASP A 259 3.19 37.34 -10.12
CA ASP A 259 4.17 38.33 -9.68
C ASP A 259 5.33 37.67 -8.91
N GLY A 260 5.38 36.33 -8.88
CA GLY A 260 6.41 35.54 -8.22
C GLY A 260 6.23 35.36 -6.70
N HIS A 261 5.16 35.89 -6.11
CA HIS A 261 4.90 35.75 -4.68
C HIS A 261 4.40 34.35 -4.32
N GLU A 262 4.90 33.82 -3.20
CA GLU A 262 4.52 32.49 -2.70
C GLU A 262 3.65 32.58 -1.44
N PHE A 263 2.53 31.85 -1.44
CA PHE A 263 1.59 31.78 -0.34
C PHE A 263 1.40 30.34 0.13
N LYS A 264 1.61 30.10 1.42
CA LYS A 264 1.37 28.79 2.04
C LYS A 264 -0.10 28.63 2.41
N ALA A 265 -0.68 27.49 2.08
CA ALA A 265 -2.05 27.13 2.40
C ALA A 265 -2.14 25.71 2.97
N LEU A 266 -3.18 25.45 3.76
CA LEU A 266 -3.46 24.11 4.32
C LEU A 266 -4.73 23.53 3.69
N PRO A 267 -4.71 22.29 3.19
CA PRO A 267 -5.91 21.63 2.70
C PRO A 267 -6.85 21.33 3.88
N THR A 268 -8.16 21.55 3.69
CA THR A 268 -9.16 21.41 4.75
C THR A 268 -10.28 20.44 4.41
N LYS A 269 -10.85 20.49 3.19
CA LYS A 269 -11.87 19.54 2.73
C LYS A 269 -11.68 19.32 1.24
N SER A 270 -11.84 18.07 0.78
CA SER A 270 -11.77 17.75 -0.64
C SER A 270 -13.05 17.05 -1.12
N HIS A 271 -13.54 17.43 -2.30
CA HIS A 271 -14.68 16.83 -2.95
C HIS A 271 -14.52 16.88 -4.47
N GLY A 272 -14.60 15.73 -5.15
CA GLY A 272 -14.30 15.70 -6.59
C GLY A 272 -12.90 16.24 -6.85
N LYS A 273 -12.74 17.08 -7.87
CA LYS A 273 -11.48 17.78 -8.21
C LYS A 273 -11.20 19.04 -7.37
N ARG A 274 -12.09 19.37 -6.45
CA ARG A 274 -12.03 20.60 -5.64
C ARG A 274 -11.44 20.32 -4.27
N THR A 275 -10.54 21.19 -3.82
CA THR A 275 -9.99 21.19 -2.47
C THR A 275 -10.13 22.56 -1.83
N ASN A 276 -10.84 22.66 -0.71
CA ASN A 276 -10.87 23.86 0.11
C ASN A 276 -9.52 24.01 0.80
N ILE A 277 -8.91 25.17 0.66
CA ILE A 277 -7.60 25.51 1.23
C ILE A 277 -7.72 26.73 2.14
N LYS A 278 -6.95 26.72 3.23
CA LYS A 278 -6.82 27.86 4.13
C LYS A 278 -5.48 28.53 3.87
N VAL A 279 -5.50 29.66 3.17
CA VAL A 279 -4.28 30.43 2.83
C VAL A 279 -3.80 31.21 4.05
N SER A 280 -2.48 31.29 4.22
CA SER A 280 -1.84 32.09 5.26
C SER A 280 -1.66 33.52 4.75
N GLY A 281 -2.33 34.49 5.38
CA GLY A 281 -2.33 35.87 4.93
C GLY A 281 -3.35 36.14 3.82
N ARG A 282 -3.21 37.28 3.13
CA ARG A 282 -4.13 37.71 2.06
C ARG A 282 -3.51 37.40 0.70
N LEU A 283 -4.05 36.42 -0.01
CA LEU A 283 -3.62 36.06 -1.37
C LEU A 283 -3.90 37.24 -2.31
N ARG A 284 -2.89 37.67 -3.08
CA ARG A 284 -2.99 38.75 -4.08
C ARG A 284 -2.31 38.30 -5.38
N GLY A 285 -2.92 38.60 -6.52
CA GLY A 285 -2.43 38.19 -7.84
C GLY A 285 -3.00 36.85 -8.32
N LYS A 286 -2.87 36.58 -9.62
CA LYS A 286 -3.37 35.35 -10.24
C LYS A 286 -2.42 34.19 -9.94
N VAL A 287 -2.95 33.06 -9.48
CA VAL A 287 -2.12 31.86 -9.23
C VAL A 287 -1.68 31.24 -10.55
N THR A 288 -0.38 31.03 -10.70
CA THR A 288 0.28 30.42 -11.88
C THR A 288 0.93 29.08 -11.56
N GLY A 289 1.18 28.79 -10.28
CA GLY A 289 1.78 27.53 -9.83
C GLY A 289 1.16 27.00 -8.55
N VAL A 290 1.02 25.68 -8.47
CA VAL A 290 0.57 24.97 -7.27
C VAL A 290 1.51 23.80 -6.99
N LYS A 291 2.21 23.87 -5.86
CA LYS A 291 3.03 22.77 -5.35
C LYS A 291 2.43 22.23 -4.07
N VAL A 292 2.39 20.91 -3.93
CA VAL A 292 1.97 20.26 -2.69
C VAL A 292 3.18 19.66 -2.02
N PHE A 293 3.36 20.04 -0.76
CA PHE A 293 4.42 19.56 0.11
C PHE A 293 3.84 18.68 1.21
N GLY A 294 4.59 17.66 1.58
CA GLY A 294 4.20 16.70 2.61
C GLY A 294 3.91 15.33 2.02
N ARG A 295 3.43 14.43 2.87
CA ARG A 295 3.18 13.03 2.51
C ARG A 295 1.72 12.73 2.77
N GLU A 296 1.09 12.02 1.83
CA GLU A 296 -0.26 11.51 2.06
C GLU A 296 -0.27 10.52 3.22
N GLY A 297 -1.31 10.59 4.05
CA GLY A 297 -1.49 9.69 5.18
C GLY A 297 -1.66 8.23 4.76
N ALA A 298 -1.51 7.35 5.75
CA ALA A 298 -1.54 5.92 5.54
C ALA A 298 -2.87 5.43 4.92
N THR A 299 -2.75 4.55 3.92
CA THR A 299 -3.83 3.78 3.32
C THR A 299 -4.48 2.85 4.34
N ASN A 300 -5.66 2.30 4.02
CA ASN A 300 -6.34 1.34 4.91
C ASN A 300 -5.50 0.07 5.14
N ALA A 301 -4.78 -0.40 4.12
CA ALA A 301 -3.88 -1.54 4.25
C ALA A 301 -2.69 -1.23 5.18
N GLU A 302 -2.05 -0.07 5.02
CA GLU A 302 -0.96 0.39 5.90
C GLU A 302 -1.42 0.51 7.36
N LYS A 303 -2.61 1.11 7.59
CA LYS A 303 -3.21 1.21 8.92
C LYS A 303 -3.53 -0.16 9.52
N ALA A 304 -4.11 -1.07 8.74
CA ALA A 304 -4.44 -2.42 9.20
C ALA A 304 -3.17 -3.22 9.56
N ARG A 305 -2.10 -3.05 8.79
CA ARG A 305 -0.78 -3.63 9.08
C ARG A 305 -0.18 -3.09 10.37
N ASP A 306 -0.21 -1.77 10.59
CA ASP A 306 0.30 -1.17 11.83
C ASP A 306 -0.49 -1.64 13.06
N VAL A 307 -1.83 -1.74 12.95
CA VAL A 307 -2.68 -2.31 14.01
C VAL A 307 -2.35 -3.79 14.25
N PHE A 308 -2.09 -4.55 13.20
CA PHE A 308 -1.65 -5.93 13.31
C PHE A 308 -0.33 -6.05 14.08
N LEU A 309 0.69 -5.28 13.71
CA LEU A 309 2.00 -5.28 14.38
C LEU A 309 1.86 -4.93 15.87
N LEU A 310 1.04 -3.92 16.17
CA LEU A 310 0.73 -3.52 17.54
C LEU A 310 0.15 -4.69 18.34
N ARG A 311 -0.90 -5.34 17.84
CA ARG A 311 -1.55 -6.48 18.50
C ARG A 311 -0.62 -7.67 18.66
N ALA A 312 0.23 -7.94 17.68
CA ALA A 312 1.19 -9.04 17.73
C ALA A 312 2.21 -8.82 18.85
N LEU A 313 2.78 -7.61 18.96
CA LEU A 313 3.75 -7.26 20.01
C LEU A 313 3.10 -6.94 21.35
N GLN A 314 1.78 -6.79 21.41
CA GLN A 314 1.03 -6.75 22.65
C GLN A 314 0.61 -8.16 23.11
N GLY A 315 0.99 -9.23 22.41
CA GLY A 315 0.59 -10.60 22.74
C GLY A 315 -0.89 -10.90 22.53
N GLU A 316 -1.62 -10.06 21.79
CA GLU A 316 -3.05 -10.26 21.46
C GLU A 316 -3.26 -11.06 20.19
N CYS A 317 -2.19 -11.24 19.41
CA CYS A 317 -2.24 -11.91 18.12
C CYS A 317 -1.07 -12.88 17.97
N HIS A 318 -1.36 -14.19 18.03
CA HIS A 318 -0.39 -15.22 17.72
C HIS A 318 -0.36 -15.50 16.21
N ILE A 319 0.64 -14.93 15.53
CA ILE A 319 0.79 -14.95 14.06
C ILE A 319 0.68 -16.36 13.46
N ARG A 320 1.31 -17.35 14.10
CA ARG A 320 1.33 -18.74 13.63
C ARG A 320 0.03 -19.52 13.81
N GLN A 321 -0.96 -18.97 14.54
CA GLN A 321 -2.30 -19.58 14.62
C GLN A 321 -3.08 -19.42 13.32
N SER A 322 -2.78 -18.39 12.52
CA SER A 322 -3.38 -18.29 11.19
C SER A 322 -2.82 -19.38 10.29
N LYS A 323 -3.71 -20.27 9.82
CA LYS A 323 -3.37 -21.36 8.89
C LYS A 323 -2.60 -20.84 7.69
N PHE A 324 -3.09 -19.81 7.02
CA PHE A 324 -2.47 -19.28 5.81
C PHE A 324 -1.15 -18.56 6.08
N VAL A 325 -1.00 -17.86 7.21
CA VAL A 325 0.31 -17.30 7.57
C VAL A 325 1.33 -18.41 7.82
N ARG A 326 0.93 -19.46 8.53
CA ARG A 326 1.78 -20.62 8.78
C ARG A 326 2.17 -21.29 7.46
N MET A 327 1.22 -21.58 6.57
CA MET A 327 1.49 -22.24 5.28
C MET A 327 2.42 -21.44 4.35
N LEU A 328 2.36 -20.10 4.36
CA LEU A 328 3.17 -19.26 3.46
C LEU A 328 4.55 -18.93 4.03
N TRP A 329 4.65 -18.58 5.32
CA TRP A 329 5.92 -18.09 5.90
C TRP A 329 6.59 -19.06 6.87
N PHE A 330 5.83 -19.96 7.50
CA PHE A 330 6.34 -20.86 8.55
C PHE A 330 5.80 -22.30 8.40
N PRO A 331 5.91 -22.91 7.21
CA PRO A 331 5.19 -24.15 6.90
C PRO A 331 5.71 -25.33 7.73
N THR A 332 4.78 -26.06 8.35
CA THR A 332 5.04 -27.34 9.00
C THR A 332 5.11 -28.48 7.99
N LYS A 333 5.52 -29.69 8.43
CA LYS A 333 5.53 -30.87 7.55
C LYS A 333 4.10 -31.23 7.11
N GLU A 334 3.14 -31.06 8.02
CA GLU A 334 1.72 -31.30 7.80
C GLU A 334 1.15 -30.32 6.77
N ASP A 335 1.53 -29.04 6.84
CA ASP A 335 1.13 -28.04 5.83
C ASP A 335 1.60 -28.41 4.43
N LYS A 336 2.87 -28.85 4.32
CA LYS A 336 3.43 -29.27 3.03
C LYS A 336 2.69 -30.48 2.46
N LYS A 337 2.25 -31.42 3.31
CA LYS A 337 1.41 -32.55 2.88
C LYS A 337 0.03 -32.07 2.42
N GLU A 338 -0.60 -31.18 3.17
CA GLU A 338 -1.94 -30.62 2.86
C GLU A 338 -1.95 -29.79 1.57
N LEU A 339 -0.85 -29.11 1.25
CA LEU A 339 -0.69 -28.37 -0.02
C LEU A 339 -0.71 -29.29 -1.25
N VAL A 340 -0.22 -30.52 -1.12
CA VAL A 340 -0.06 -31.47 -2.24
C VAL A 340 -1.24 -32.44 -2.35
N HIS A 341 -1.75 -32.94 -1.21
CA HIS A 341 -2.81 -33.94 -1.19
C HIS A 341 -4.18 -33.34 -1.50
N SER A 342 -4.91 -33.96 -2.43
CA SER A 342 -6.33 -33.69 -2.68
C SER A 342 -7.09 -35.01 -2.78
N SER A 343 -7.69 -35.43 -1.67
CA SER A 343 -8.67 -36.52 -1.66
C SER A 343 -10.08 -35.95 -1.81
N ALA A 344 -10.49 -35.65 -3.04
CA ALA A 344 -11.90 -35.60 -3.45
C ALA A 344 -11.99 -35.39 -4.96
N LYS A 345 -12.57 -36.36 -5.68
CA LYS A 345 -13.13 -36.11 -7.01
C LYS A 345 -14.41 -35.31 -6.79
N ALA A 346 -14.37 -34.00 -7.04
CA ALA A 346 -15.59 -33.22 -7.12
C ALA A 346 -16.38 -33.70 -8.35
N SER A 347 -17.65 -34.04 -8.16
CA SER A 347 -18.58 -34.29 -9.28
C SER A 347 -18.69 -33.01 -10.10
N PHE A 348 -18.14 -33.05 -11.32
CA PHE A 348 -18.11 -31.88 -12.20
C PHE A 348 -19.53 -31.59 -12.67
N ILE A 349 -20.10 -30.48 -12.21
CA ILE A 349 -21.24 -29.88 -12.91
C ILE A 349 -20.66 -29.29 -14.19
N SER A 350 -21.15 -29.73 -15.35
CA SER A 350 -20.72 -29.22 -16.64
C SER A 350 -21.27 -27.81 -16.84
N VAL A 351 -20.58 -26.82 -16.28
CA VAL A 351 -21.07 -25.44 -16.31
C VAL A 351 -20.70 -24.75 -17.64
N ARG A 352 -19.56 -25.05 -18.28
CA ARG A 352 -19.07 -24.32 -19.49
C ARG A 352 -18.14 -25.13 -20.39
N LYS A 353 -17.96 -24.66 -21.64
CA LYS A 353 -16.85 -25.06 -22.54
C LYS A 353 -15.52 -24.48 -22.03
N LEU A 354 -14.94 -25.12 -21.03
CA LEU A 354 -13.57 -24.86 -20.56
C LEU A 354 -12.60 -25.83 -21.25
N ASN A 355 -11.37 -25.40 -21.53
CA ASN A 355 -10.32 -26.31 -22.00
C ASN A 355 -9.78 -27.20 -20.85
N ALA A 356 -8.87 -28.13 -21.14
CA ALA A 356 -8.37 -29.08 -20.16
C ALA A 356 -7.67 -28.41 -18.95
N SER A 357 -6.76 -27.46 -19.18
CA SER A 357 -6.03 -26.77 -18.10
C SER A 357 -6.94 -25.88 -17.25
N GLN A 358 -7.94 -25.24 -17.86
CA GLN A 358 -8.96 -24.48 -17.13
C GLN A 358 -9.83 -25.39 -16.25
N ARG A 359 -10.26 -26.57 -16.74
CA ARG A 359 -11.03 -27.54 -15.94
C ARG A 359 -10.24 -28.06 -14.75
N GLU A 360 -8.95 -28.33 -14.93
CA GLU A 360 -8.07 -28.73 -13.83
C GLU A 360 -7.98 -27.65 -12.75
N VAL A 361 -7.78 -26.39 -13.15
CA VAL A 361 -7.77 -25.26 -12.21
C VAL A 361 -9.10 -25.12 -11.48
N VAL A 362 -10.24 -25.17 -12.18
CA VAL A 362 -11.57 -25.09 -11.54
C VAL A 362 -11.75 -26.23 -10.54
N SER A 363 -11.36 -27.47 -10.90
CA SER A 363 -11.39 -28.62 -10.00
C SER A 363 -10.54 -28.37 -8.74
N ALA A 364 -9.32 -27.85 -8.89
CA ALA A 364 -8.48 -27.48 -7.76
C ALA A 364 -9.12 -26.37 -6.89
N MET A 365 -9.72 -25.35 -7.51
CA MET A 365 -10.42 -24.27 -6.81
C MET A 365 -11.59 -24.78 -5.97
N ILE A 366 -12.39 -25.73 -6.45
CA ILE A 366 -13.55 -26.26 -5.70
C ILE A 366 -13.20 -27.43 -4.78
N SER A 367 -11.99 -27.99 -4.88
CA SER A 367 -11.51 -29.09 -4.01
C SER A 367 -11.32 -28.68 -2.54
N ALA A 368 -10.91 -29.61 -1.69
CA ALA A 368 -10.52 -29.31 -0.31
C ALA A 368 -9.14 -28.62 -0.17
N ARG A 369 -8.38 -28.43 -1.27
CA ARG A 369 -7.04 -27.81 -1.22
C ARG A 369 -7.11 -26.41 -0.59
N PRO A 370 -6.36 -26.12 0.48
CA PRO A 370 -6.42 -24.82 1.14
C PRO A 370 -5.81 -23.70 0.29
N VAL A 371 -4.76 -23.97 -0.49
CA VAL A 371 -4.11 -23.00 -1.36
C VAL A 371 -4.08 -23.53 -2.78
N VAL A 372 -4.48 -22.69 -3.73
CA VAL A 372 -4.36 -22.96 -5.16
C VAL A 372 -3.55 -21.82 -5.78
N LEU A 373 -2.47 -22.15 -6.47
CA LEU A 373 -1.65 -21.19 -7.20
C LEU A 373 -1.84 -21.43 -8.69
N VAL A 374 -2.14 -20.38 -9.44
CA VAL A 374 -2.44 -20.46 -10.88
C VAL A 374 -1.54 -19.48 -11.64
N HIS A 375 -0.65 -20.02 -12.46
CA HIS A 375 0.08 -19.27 -13.47
C HIS A 375 -0.78 -19.15 -14.72
N GLY A 376 -1.27 -17.95 -14.99
CA GLY A 376 -2.07 -17.66 -16.17
C GLY A 376 -1.41 -16.61 -17.07
N PRO A 377 -0.64 -17.02 -18.10
CA PRO A 377 -0.13 -16.17 -19.16
C PRO A 377 -1.20 -15.28 -19.83
N PRO A 378 -0.82 -14.27 -20.63
CA PRO A 378 -1.75 -13.40 -21.35
C PRO A 378 -2.71 -14.21 -22.22
N GLY A 379 -3.99 -13.82 -22.24
CA GLY A 379 -4.98 -14.43 -23.13
C GLY A 379 -5.47 -15.83 -22.74
N THR A 380 -4.98 -16.42 -21.64
CA THR A 380 -5.30 -17.81 -21.24
C THR A 380 -6.66 -18.02 -20.56
N GLY A 381 -7.43 -16.94 -20.40
CA GLY A 381 -8.78 -17.00 -19.82
C GLY A 381 -8.81 -17.09 -18.29
N LYS A 382 -7.81 -16.56 -17.56
CA LYS A 382 -7.81 -16.46 -16.07
C LYS A 382 -9.18 -16.06 -15.52
N THR A 383 -9.73 -14.94 -16.00
CA THR A 383 -11.02 -14.41 -15.56
C THR A 383 -12.19 -15.35 -15.89
N SER A 384 -12.14 -16.04 -17.04
CA SER A 384 -13.15 -17.05 -17.40
C SER A 384 -13.12 -18.24 -16.44
N THR A 385 -11.92 -18.70 -16.05
CA THR A 385 -11.71 -19.74 -15.04
C THR A 385 -12.25 -19.32 -13.67
N ILE A 386 -11.92 -18.09 -13.23
CA ILE A 386 -12.46 -17.52 -11.99
C ILE A 386 -13.99 -17.47 -12.03
N SER A 387 -14.56 -17.02 -13.15
CA SER A 387 -16.02 -16.91 -13.33
C SER A 387 -16.72 -18.27 -13.25
N ALA A 388 -16.11 -19.32 -13.80
CA ALA A 388 -16.67 -20.68 -13.75
C ALA A 388 -16.67 -21.23 -12.31
N ALA A 389 -15.59 -21.02 -11.55
CA ALA A 389 -15.56 -21.40 -10.13
C ALA A 389 -16.54 -20.55 -9.28
N ALA A 390 -16.63 -19.24 -9.57
CA ALA A 390 -17.57 -18.32 -8.92
C ALA A 390 -19.02 -18.79 -9.07
N GLU A 391 -19.41 -19.26 -10.26
CA GLU A 391 -20.76 -19.80 -10.48
C GLU A 391 -21.06 -21.01 -9.59
N ILE A 392 -20.10 -21.94 -9.43
CA ILE A 392 -20.24 -23.12 -8.55
C ILE A 392 -20.35 -22.69 -7.08
N TRP A 393 -19.56 -21.71 -6.65
CA TRP A 393 -19.65 -21.16 -5.29
C TRP A 393 -20.97 -20.41 -5.05
N ARG A 394 -21.49 -19.70 -6.05
CA ARG A 394 -22.80 -19.07 -5.98
C ARG A 394 -23.90 -20.11 -5.78
N GLN A 395 -23.91 -21.17 -6.59
CA GLN A 395 -24.92 -22.25 -6.50
C GLN A 395 -24.90 -22.96 -5.14
N SER A 396 -23.72 -23.10 -4.53
CA SER A 396 -23.58 -23.67 -3.18
C SER A 396 -23.75 -22.66 -2.04
N GLY A 397 -24.03 -21.38 -2.35
CA GLY A 397 -24.12 -20.31 -1.34
C GLY A 397 -22.81 -20.06 -0.60
N SER A 398 -21.66 -20.47 -1.15
CA SER A 398 -20.35 -20.39 -0.50
C SER A 398 -19.83 -18.94 -0.48
N PRO A 399 -19.68 -18.32 0.71
CA PRO A 399 -19.19 -16.96 0.84
C PRO A 399 -17.78 -16.79 0.23
N THR A 400 -17.67 -15.95 -0.80
CA THR A 400 -16.47 -15.80 -1.60
C THR A 400 -16.12 -14.33 -1.80
N TRP A 401 -14.85 -14.01 -1.59
CA TRP A 401 -14.29 -12.70 -1.92
C TRP A 401 -13.33 -12.83 -3.09
N ILE A 402 -13.55 -12.07 -4.15
CA ILE A 402 -12.66 -12.01 -5.31
C ILE A 402 -12.00 -10.63 -5.31
N ILE A 403 -10.69 -10.62 -5.18
CA ILE A 403 -9.92 -9.39 -5.02
C ILE A 403 -8.81 -9.26 -6.06
N ALA A 404 -8.40 -8.03 -6.32
CA ALA A 404 -7.22 -7.73 -7.12
C ALA A 404 -6.50 -6.49 -6.59
N HIS A 405 -5.31 -6.20 -7.15
CA HIS A 405 -4.55 -5.01 -6.78
C HIS A 405 -5.23 -3.70 -7.23
N SER A 406 -5.73 -3.68 -8.47
CA SER A 406 -6.31 -2.48 -9.10
C SER A 406 -7.81 -2.60 -9.27
N ASN A 407 -8.53 -1.47 -9.20
CA ASN A 407 -9.97 -1.46 -9.46
C ASN A 407 -10.30 -1.86 -10.91
N VAL A 408 -9.41 -1.61 -11.87
CA VAL A 408 -9.58 -2.02 -13.27
C VAL A 408 -9.60 -3.55 -13.39
N ALA A 409 -8.69 -4.25 -12.70
CA ALA A 409 -8.70 -5.71 -12.68
C ALA A 409 -9.99 -6.25 -12.04
N VAL A 410 -10.42 -5.69 -10.90
CA VAL A 410 -11.68 -6.07 -10.24
C VAL A 410 -12.88 -5.85 -11.17
N LYS A 411 -12.93 -4.73 -11.89
CA LYS A 411 -13.99 -4.39 -12.85
C LYS A 411 -14.02 -5.36 -14.03
N ASN A 412 -12.87 -5.72 -14.60
CA ASN A 412 -12.81 -6.71 -15.68
C ASN A 412 -13.35 -8.08 -15.23
N ILE A 413 -13.09 -8.47 -13.98
CA ILE A 413 -13.67 -9.68 -13.39
C ILE A 413 -15.19 -9.53 -13.24
N ALA A 414 -15.65 -8.39 -12.72
CA ALA A 414 -17.07 -8.09 -12.55
C ALA A 414 -17.85 -8.16 -13.88
N GLU A 415 -17.34 -7.53 -14.94
CA GLU A 415 -17.95 -7.58 -16.27
C GLU A 415 -18.03 -9.03 -16.79
N LYS A 416 -16.98 -9.82 -16.55
CA LYS A 416 -16.97 -11.22 -16.98
C LYS A 416 -18.00 -12.04 -16.21
N LEU A 417 -18.11 -11.86 -14.89
CA LEU A 417 -19.15 -12.50 -14.08
C LEU A 417 -20.56 -12.08 -14.55
N ALA A 418 -20.76 -10.80 -14.84
CA ALA A 418 -22.04 -10.29 -15.32
C ALA A 418 -22.41 -10.86 -16.71
N SER A 419 -21.45 -10.98 -17.63
CA SER A 419 -21.67 -11.61 -18.95
C SER A 419 -22.09 -13.08 -18.88
N TYR A 420 -21.92 -13.70 -17.71
CA TYR A 420 -22.33 -15.08 -17.44
C TYR A 420 -23.46 -15.19 -16.41
N ASP A 421 -24.17 -14.09 -16.15
CA ASP A 421 -25.28 -14.04 -15.20
C ASP A 421 -24.94 -14.57 -13.79
N VAL A 422 -23.69 -14.36 -13.36
CA VAL A 422 -23.28 -14.64 -11.99
C VAL A 422 -23.67 -13.44 -11.13
N ASP A 423 -24.44 -13.69 -10.06
CA ASP A 423 -24.77 -12.68 -9.07
C ASP A 423 -23.55 -12.35 -8.17
N PHE A 424 -23.34 -11.05 -7.93
CA PHE A 424 -22.25 -10.54 -7.10
C PHE A 424 -22.53 -9.09 -6.70
N LYS A 425 -21.81 -8.59 -5.67
CA LYS A 425 -21.66 -7.16 -5.40
C LYS A 425 -20.20 -6.74 -5.50
N ILE A 426 -19.93 -5.53 -5.98
CA ILE A 426 -18.59 -4.96 -6.06
C ILE A 426 -18.46 -3.76 -5.13
N ILE A 427 -17.47 -3.76 -4.23
CA ILE A 427 -17.21 -2.67 -3.31
C ILE A 427 -16.07 -1.80 -3.81
N VAL A 428 -16.36 -0.51 -4.03
CA VAL A 428 -15.41 0.47 -4.57
C VAL A 428 -15.20 1.63 -3.62
N SER A 429 -13.99 2.21 -3.60
CA SER A 429 -13.73 3.42 -2.81
C SER A 429 -14.36 4.64 -3.49
N LYS A 430 -14.77 5.63 -2.69
CA LYS A 430 -15.28 6.92 -3.16
C LYS A 430 -14.36 7.55 -4.22
N ASP A 431 -13.06 7.52 -3.96
CA ASP A 431 -12.09 8.22 -4.79
C ASP A 431 -11.92 7.60 -6.17
N PHE A 432 -12.12 6.29 -6.30
CA PHE A 432 -12.07 5.65 -7.61
C PHE A 432 -13.35 5.90 -8.44
N TYR A 433 -14.50 5.99 -7.79
CA TYR A 433 -15.78 6.13 -8.46
C TYR A 433 -15.94 7.50 -9.17
N ILE A 434 -15.55 8.59 -8.51
CA ILE A 434 -15.96 9.97 -8.86
C ILE A 434 -15.38 10.51 -10.18
N GLU A 435 -14.27 10.00 -10.71
CA GLU A 435 -13.49 10.81 -11.65
C GLU A 435 -13.44 10.34 -13.11
N TRP A 436 -13.42 9.03 -13.34
CA TRP A 436 -13.07 8.49 -14.66
C TRP A 436 -13.86 7.23 -15.02
N HIS A 437 -14.75 6.78 -14.14
CA HIS A 437 -15.13 5.37 -14.14
C HIS A 437 -16.63 5.13 -13.90
N GLU A 438 -17.48 6.16 -13.81
CA GLU A 438 -18.93 5.94 -13.78
C GLU A 438 -19.38 5.15 -15.04
N HIS A 439 -18.92 5.56 -16.22
CA HIS A 439 -19.13 4.82 -17.47
C HIS A 439 -18.47 3.43 -17.47
N LEU A 440 -17.41 3.20 -16.67
CA LEU A 440 -16.83 1.86 -16.53
C LEU A 440 -17.78 0.91 -15.78
N TYR A 441 -18.70 1.42 -14.98
CA TYR A 441 -19.65 0.61 -14.22
C TYR A 441 -21.06 0.59 -14.82
N ALA A 442 -21.32 1.26 -15.95
CA ALA A 442 -22.65 1.39 -16.53
C ALA A 442 -23.38 0.05 -16.72
N ASN A 443 -22.65 -1.01 -17.10
CA ASN A 443 -23.22 -2.34 -17.33
C ASN A 443 -23.44 -3.16 -16.04
N ILE A 444 -23.01 -2.66 -14.88
CA ILE A 444 -23.03 -3.37 -13.59
C ILE A 444 -23.38 -2.43 -12.42
N GLU A 445 -24.03 -1.30 -12.69
CA GLU A 445 -24.24 -0.22 -11.73
C GLU A 445 -25.05 -0.69 -10.50
N ASP A 446 -26.05 -1.54 -10.72
CA ASP A 446 -26.89 -2.17 -9.70
C ASP A 446 -26.11 -3.10 -8.74
N LYS A 447 -24.92 -3.52 -9.16
CA LYS A 447 -24.01 -4.37 -8.38
C LYS A 447 -22.98 -3.54 -7.60
N VAL A 448 -22.85 -2.23 -7.86
CA VAL A 448 -21.81 -1.38 -7.24
C VAL A 448 -22.23 -0.87 -5.86
N LEU A 449 -21.38 -1.13 -4.88
CA LEU A 449 -21.47 -0.62 -3.52
C LEU A 449 -20.33 0.37 -3.25
N ARG A 450 -20.65 1.66 -3.25
CA ARG A 450 -19.69 2.70 -2.88
C ARG A 450 -19.42 2.71 -1.39
N GLY A 451 -18.15 2.63 -1.01
CA GLY A 451 -17.71 2.53 0.39
C GLY A 451 -18.14 3.69 1.28
N ASP A 452 -18.31 4.90 0.73
CA ASP A 452 -18.82 6.08 1.45
C ASP A 452 -20.35 6.09 1.63
N LEU A 453 -21.07 5.29 0.83
CA LEU A 453 -22.54 5.17 0.84
C LEU A 453 -23.00 3.80 1.38
N LEU A 454 -22.08 3.05 1.99
CA LEU A 454 -22.44 1.80 2.66
C LEU A 454 -23.25 2.11 3.92
N PRO A 455 -24.40 1.44 4.12
CA PRO A 455 -25.16 1.59 5.33
C PRO A 455 -24.31 1.27 6.56
N LYS A 456 -24.52 2.04 7.64
CA LYS A 456 -23.84 1.83 8.92
C LYS A 456 -24.52 0.75 9.77
N LYS A 457 -25.83 0.56 9.58
CA LYS A 457 -26.62 -0.46 10.29
C LYS A 457 -26.56 -1.77 9.52
N HIS A 458 -26.37 -2.87 10.25
CA HIS A 458 -26.27 -4.20 9.67
C HIS A 458 -27.51 -4.62 8.87
N LYS A 459 -28.72 -4.30 9.35
CA LYS A 459 -29.99 -4.61 8.66
C LYS A 459 -30.04 -3.98 7.26
N ASP A 460 -29.85 -2.66 7.20
CA ASP A 460 -29.85 -1.91 5.94
C ASP A 460 -28.74 -2.39 4.97
N LEU A 461 -27.60 -2.83 5.52
CA LEU A 461 -26.52 -3.42 4.74
C LEU A 461 -26.94 -4.76 4.13
N LYS A 462 -27.59 -5.62 4.91
CA LYS A 462 -28.12 -6.91 4.45
C LYS A 462 -29.10 -6.71 3.31
N ASP A 463 -30.02 -5.75 3.42
CA ASP A 463 -30.99 -5.45 2.37
C ASP A 463 -30.30 -4.98 1.08
N LYS A 464 -29.23 -4.19 1.20
CA LYS A 464 -28.47 -3.66 0.05
C LYS A 464 -27.56 -4.70 -0.62
N VAL A 465 -26.99 -5.62 0.14
CA VAL A 465 -26.18 -6.72 -0.39
C VAL A 465 -27.08 -7.81 -0.99
N GLY A 466 -28.25 -8.05 -0.42
CA GLY A 466 -29.19 -9.06 -0.88
C GLY A 466 -28.71 -10.49 -0.61
N ALA A 467 -29.05 -11.41 -1.50
CA ALA A 467 -28.67 -12.82 -1.41
C ALA A 467 -27.26 -13.13 -1.94
N SER A 468 -26.53 -12.12 -2.43
CA SER A 468 -25.22 -12.31 -3.06
C SER A 468 -24.20 -12.87 -2.05
N SER A 469 -23.64 -14.04 -2.36
CA SER A 469 -22.55 -14.65 -1.58
C SER A 469 -21.15 -14.28 -2.10
N ILE A 470 -21.07 -13.53 -3.21
CA ILE A 470 -19.83 -13.17 -3.88
C ILE A 470 -19.62 -11.66 -3.82
N ILE A 471 -18.48 -11.27 -3.24
CA ILE A 471 -18.08 -9.87 -3.13
C ILE A 471 -16.77 -9.65 -3.90
N LEU A 472 -16.77 -8.62 -4.75
CA LEU A 472 -15.59 -8.16 -5.48
C LEU A 472 -15.04 -6.89 -4.85
N SER A 473 -13.73 -6.78 -4.65
CA SER A 473 -13.13 -5.52 -4.17
C SER A 473 -11.63 -5.46 -4.45
N THR A 474 -10.99 -4.31 -4.25
CA THR A 474 -9.51 -4.29 -4.17
C THR A 474 -9.04 -4.87 -2.83
N LEU A 475 -7.79 -5.33 -2.77
CA LEU A 475 -7.16 -5.78 -1.50
C LEU A 475 -7.21 -4.69 -0.41
N SER A 476 -7.04 -3.43 -0.78
CA SER A 476 -7.12 -2.29 0.15
C SER A 476 -8.52 -2.13 0.78
N MET A 477 -9.59 -2.46 0.03
CA MET A 477 -10.96 -2.39 0.56
C MET A 477 -11.25 -3.45 1.62
N VAL A 478 -10.66 -4.66 1.51
CA VAL A 478 -10.75 -5.70 2.56
C VAL A 478 -10.19 -5.20 3.91
N SER A 479 -9.24 -4.26 3.85
CA SER A 479 -8.60 -3.64 5.02
C SER A 479 -9.37 -2.42 5.56
N ASN A 480 -10.49 -2.03 4.96
CA ASN A 480 -11.26 -0.86 5.36
C ASN A 480 -12.10 -1.13 6.63
N SER A 481 -11.77 -0.44 7.73
CA SER A 481 -12.48 -0.58 9.02
C SER A 481 -13.98 -0.28 8.99
N THR A 482 -14.48 0.37 7.93
CA THR A 482 -15.91 0.62 7.75
C THR A 482 -16.67 -0.69 7.49
N LEU A 483 -16.04 -1.63 6.75
CA LEU A 483 -16.61 -2.95 6.47
C LEU A 483 -16.68 -3.82 7.72
N ASP A 484 -15.75 -3.63 8.66
CA ASP A 484 -15.83 -4.27 9.97
C ASP A 484 -17.00 -3.71 10.79
N LYS A 485 -17.13 -2.38 10.84
CA LYS A 485 -18.12 -1.70 11.70
C LYS A 485 -19.57 -1.88 11.26
N ASN A 486 -19.81 -2.07 9.96
CA ASN A 486 -21.16 -2.27 9.45
C ASN A 486 -21.54 -3.76 9.32
N GLY A 487 -20.63 -4.68 9.67
CA GLY A 487 -20.87 -6.13 9.66
C GLY A 487 -20.80 -6.78 8.27
N MET A 488 -20.14 -6.15 7.28
CA MET A 488 -19.97 -6.75 5.94
C MET A 488 -19.34 -8.14 5.99
N PHE A 489 -18.32 -8.33 6.82
CA PHE A 489 -17.63 -9.63 6.96
C PHE A 489 -18.40 -10.65 7.81
N GLU A 490 -19.43 -10.23 8.54
CA GLU A 490 -20.36 -11.14 9.21
C GLU A 490 -21.41 -11.64 8.21
N LEU A 491 -21.87 -10.74 7.33
CA LEU A 491 -22.84 -11.05 6.29
C LEU A 491 -22.26 -11.95 5.20
N VAL A 492 -21.08 -11.62 4.68
CA VAL A 492 -20.35 -12.43 3.70
C VAL A 492 -18.94 -12.71 4.23
N PRO A 493 -18.75 -13.73 5.09
CA PRO A 493 -17.45 -14.04 5.66
C PRO A 493 -16.46 -14.51 4.58
N PRO A 494 -15.20 -14.04 4.56
CA PRO A 494 -14.20 -14.47 3.58
C PRO A 494 -13.73 -15.93 3.78
N ARG A 495 -14.62 -16.90 3.55
CA ARG A 495 -14.29 -18.35 3.62
C ARG A 495 -13.39 -18.77 2.46
N THR A 496 -13.72 -18.29 1.26
CA THR A 496 -12.89 -18.43 0.06
C THR A 496 -12.40 -17.06 -0.38
N LEU A 497 -11.10 -16.92 -0.58
CA LEU A 497 -10.48 -15.71 -1.14
C LEU A 497 -9.85 -16.04 -2.49
N VAL A 498 -10.25 -15.35 -3.56
CA VAL A 498 -9.58 -15.39 -4.85
C VAL A 498 -8.82 -14.09 -5.03
N VAL A 499 -7.55 -14.17 -5.43
CA VAL A 499 -6.69 -13.02 -5.68
C VAL A 499 -6.24 -13.06 -7.12
N ASP A 500 -6.72 -12.13 -7.95
CA ASP A 500 -6.23 -11.92 -9.31
C ASP A 500 -5.09 -10.90 -9.34
N GLU A 501 -4.24 -10.99 -10.36
CA GLU A 501 -3.00 -10.22 -10.48
C GLU A 501 -2.07 -10.36 -9.25
N ALA A 502 -2.04 -11.55 -8.64
CA ALA A 502 -1.28 -11.84 -7.43
C ALA A 502 0.25 -11.74 -7.63
N SER A 503 0.74 -11.76 -8.87
CA SER A 503 2.15 -11.47 -9.20
C SER A 503 2.51 -10.00 -9.01
N GLN A 504 1.53 -9.10 -9.06
CA GLN A 504 1.71 -7.64 -8.86
C GLN A 504 1.52 -7.20 -7.41
N ILE A 505 1.34 -8.13 -6.48
CA ILE A 505 1.09 -7.84 -5.06
C ILE A 505 2.25 -8.40 -4.22
N ASN A 506 2.81 -7.56 -3.35
CA ASN A 506 3.76 -8.01 -2.35
C ASN A 506 3.09 -9.03 -1.42
N VAL A 507 3.71 -10.20 -1.24
CA VAL A 507 3.20 -11.28 -0.39
C VAL A 507 2.85 -10.80 1.03
N PHE A 508 3.58 -9.83 1.57
CA PHE A 508 3.32 -9.31 2.92
C PHE A 508 2.00 -8.55 3.06
N GLU A 509 1.41 -8.06 1.96
CA GLU A 509 0.10 -7.41 1.96
C GLU A 509 -1.04 -8.40 2.27
N TYR A 510 -0.79 -9.71 2.26
CA TYR A 510 -1.78 -10.72 2.65
C TYR A 510 -1.76 -11.05 4.15
N MET A 511 -0.66 -10.78 4.85
CA MET A 511 -0.45 -11.29 6.21
C MET A 511 -1.50 -10.78 7.20
N HIS A 512 -1.81 -9.48 7.19
CA HIS A 512 -2.83 -8.92 8.08
C HIS A 512 -4.24 -9.39 7.70
N VAL A 513 -4.50 -9.68 6.42
CA VAL A 513 -5.78 -10.26 5.96
C VAL A 513 -5.96 -11.69 6.49
N PHE A 514 -4.93 -12.53 6.38
CA PHE A 514 -4.97 -13.91 6.88
C PHE A 514 -5.06 -14.01 8.40
N ILE A 515 -4.54 -13.02 9.11
CA ILE A 515 -4.70 -12.92 10.56
C ILE A 515 -6.10 -12.46 10.92
N LYS A 516 -6.61 -11.44 10.23
CA LYS A 516 -7.96 -10.90 10.44
C LYS A 516 -9.04 -11.99 10.27
N PHE A 517 -8.88 -12.87 9.29
CA PHE A 517 -9.87 -13.91 8.97
C PHE A 517 -9.42 -15.33 9.36
N LYS A 518 -8.50 -15.46 10.32
CA LYS A 518 -7.89 -16.75 10.69
C LYS A 518 -8.91 -17.85 11.04
N ASP A 519 -10.05 -17.48 11.64
CA ASP A 519 -11.04 -18.43 12.15
C ASP A 519 -12.06 -18.86 11.07
N VAL A 520 -12.28 -18.00 10.07
CA VAL A 520 -13.31 -18.20 9.03
C VAL A 520 -12.75 -18.64 7.69
N MET A 521 -11.54 -18.21 7.31
CA MET A 521 -10.95 -18.49 6.02
C MET A 521 -10.56 -19.97 5.89
N LYS A 522 -10.96 -20.60 4.79
CA LYS A 522 -10.72 -22.03 4.51
C LYS A 522 -9.94 -22.27 3.23
N LYS A 523 -10.00 -21.33 2.27
CA LYS A 523 -9.33 -21.46 0.98
C LYS A 523 -8.84 -20.13 0.43
N VAL A 524 -7.67 -20.14 -0.21
CA VAL A 524 -7.12 -19.03 -0.98
C VAL A 524 -6.66 -19.49 -2.36
N CYS A 525 -7.12 -18.82 -3.42
CA CYS A 525 -6.73 -19.08 -4.80
C CYS A 525 -6.00 -17.86 -5.36
N PHE A 526 -4.74 -18.01 -5.75
CA PHE A 526 -3.93 -16.94 -6.34
C PHE A 526 -3.82 -17.14 -7.85
N PHE A 527 -4.17 -16.11 -8.60
CA PHE A 527 -4.03 -16.01 -10.06
C PHE A 527 -3.05 -14.91 -10.40
N GLY A 528 -2.14 -15.17 -11.32
CA GLY A 528 -1.21 -14.16 -11.79
C GLY A 528 -0.23 -14.71 -12.80
N ASP A 529 0.76 -13.90 -13.12
CA ASP A 529 1.79 -14.25 -14.07
C ASP A 529 3.14 -13.66 -13.61
N PRO A 530 4.06 -14.49 -13.10
CA PRO A 530 5.37 -14.02 -12.65
C PRO A 530 6.28 -13.54 -13.80
N LYS A 531 5.89 -13.75 -15.07
CA LYS A 531 6.60 -13.23 -16.25
C LYS A 531 6.11 -11.85 -16.70
N GLN A 532 5.04 -11.33 -16.09
CA GLN A 532 4.52 -9.97 -16.32
C GLN A 532 5.04 -8.99 -15.24
N LEU A 533 4.33 -7.87 -15.03
CA LEU A 533 4.72 -6.83 -14.09
C LEU A 533 4.94 -7.40 -12.67
N PRO A 534 6.04 -7.03 -12.00
CA PRO A 534 6.31 -7.45 -10.63
C PRO A 534 5.42 -6.71 -9.62
N PRO A 535 5.53 -7.03 -8.32
CA PRO A 535 4.93 -6.23 -7.27
C PRO A 535 5.25 -4.74 -7.39
N TYR A 536 4.22 -3.90 -7.20
CA TYR A 536 4.37 -2.44 -7.24
C TYR A 536 5.49 -1.97 -6.30
N GLY A 537 6.44 -1.21 -6.86
CA GLY A 537 7.56 -0.65 -6.10
C GLY A 537 8.76 -1.60 -5.94
N LYS A 538 8.77 -2.77 -6.59
CA LYS A 538 9.93 -3.69 -6.60
C LYS A 538 11.19 -3.03 -7.18
N GLU A 539 11.05 -2.09 -8.11
CA GLU A 539 12.16 -1.30 -8.64
C GLU A 539 12.88 -0.49 -7.55
N LYS A 540 12.16 -0.13 -6.49
CA LYS A 540 12.72 0.59 -5.33
C LYS A 540 13.11 -0.36 -4.21
N ALA A 541 12.37 -1.43 -4.02
CA ALA A 541 12.62 -2.48 -3.03
C ALA A 541 12.86 -3.84 -3.72
N PRO A 542 14.08 -4.14 -4.21
CA PRO A 542 14.35 -5.35 -4.99
C PRO A 542 14.07 -6.66 -4.26
N SER A 543 14.14 -6.66 -2.93
CA SER A 543 13.84 -7.82 -2.08
C SER A 543 12.34 -8.18 -2.04
N MET A 544 11.47 -7.39 -2.66
CA MET A 544 10.03 -7.61 -2.68
C MET A 544 9.68 -8.90 -3.44
N GLN A 545 8.82 -9.70 -2.81
CA GLN A 545 8.37 -10.99 -3.32
C GLN A 545 6.86 -10.99 -3.55
N SER A 546 6.44 -11.62 -4.63
CA SER A 546 5.07 -12.03 -4.87
C SER A 546 4.81 -13.44 -4.31
N ILE A 547 3.57 -13.91 -4.40
CA ILE A 547 3.23 -15.28 -4.03
C ILE A 547 3.96 -16.35 -4.87
N PHE A 548 4.31 -16.02 -6.12
CA PHE A 548 5.02 -16.93 -7.04
C PHE A 548 6.51 -17.09 -6.70
N ASP A 549 7.05 -16.22 -5.85
CA ASP A 549 8.45 -16.27 -5.42
C ASP A 549 8.66 -17.23 -4.23
N ILE A 550 7.59 -17.73 -3.60
CA ILE A 550 7.68 -18.65 -2.46
C ILE A 550 8.04 -20.06 -2.95
N GLY A 551 9.26 -20.50 -2.62
CA GLY A 551 9.86 -21.73 -3.16
C GLY A 551 9.00 -22.99 -3.02
N HIS A 552 8.42 -23.25 -1.84
CA HIS A 552 7.61 -24.46 -1.62
C HIS A 552 6.22 -24.42 -2.24
N LEU A 553 5.77 -23.28 -2.78
CA LEU A 553 4.49 -23.16 -3.50
C LEU A 553 4.64 -23.35 -5.01
N LYS A 554 5.86 -23.21 -5.56
CA LYS A 554 6.10 -23.36 -7.01
C LYS A 554 5.68 -24.72 -7.54
N GLY A 555 5.89 -25.78 -6.76
CA GLY A 555 5.55 -27.16 -7.14
C GLY A 555 4.06 -27.48 -7.17
N ILE A 556 3.19 -26.61 -6.63
CA ILE A 556 1.72 -26.82 -6.66
C ILE A 556 1.01 -25.90 -7.67
N ALA A 557 1.77 -25.13 -8.45
CA ALA A 557 1.22 -24.18 -9.40
C ALA A 557 0.58 -24.88 -10.60
N HIS A 558 -0.66 -24.51 -10.90
CA HIS A 558 -1.37 -24.92 -12.11
C HIS A 558 -1.07 -23.92 -13.23
N VAL A 559 -0.79 -24.39 -14.44
CA VAL A 559 -0.49 -23.52 -15.59
C VAL A 559 -1.65 -23.54 -16.58
N LEU A 560 -2.17 -22.38 -16.93
CA LEU A 560 -3.07 -22.24 -18.09
C LEU A 560 -2.21 -22.07 -19.34
N ASN A 561 -2.34 -22.98 -20.31
CA ASN A 561 -1.38 -23.10 -21.41
C ASN A 561 -1.94 -22.76 -22.80
N ILE A 562 -3.24 -22.47 -22.95
CA ILE A 562 -3.85 -22.10 -24.23
C ILE A 562 -4.29 -20.64 -24.17
N GLN A 563 -3.80 -19.80 -25.08
CA GLN A 563 -4.15 -18.39 -25.20
C GLN A 563 -5.09 -18.14 -26.39
N TYR A 564 -6.07 -17.27 -26.18
CA TYR A 564 -7.15 -16.98 -27.14
C TYR A 564 -7.11 -15.54 -27.68
N ARG A 565 -6.08 -14.76 -27.34
CA ARG A 565 -6.06 -13.31 -27.58
C ARG A 565 -5.20 -12.92 -28.78
N MET A 566 -4.01 -13.48 -28.87
CA MET A 566 -2.98 -13.07 -29.82
C MET A 566 -3.05 -13.96 -31.07
N PRO A 567 -2.84 -13.39 -32.27
CA PRO A 567 -2.56 -14.16 -33.48
C PRO A 567 -1.41 -15.15 -33.28
N HIS A 568 -1.38 -16.22 -34.07
CA HIS A 568 -0.34 -17.25 -33.98
C HIS A 568 1.08 -16.67 -34.07
N PRO A 569 1.45 -15.84 -35.07
CA PRO A 569 2.81 -15.30 -35.15
C PRO A 569 3.28 -14.55 -33.90
N LEU A 570 2.38 -13.79 -33.26
CA LEU A 570 2.70 -13.02 -32.05
C LEU A 570 2.74 -13.91 -30.81
N GLY A 571 1.76 -14.81 -30.70
CA GLY A 571 1.66 -15.75 -29.60
C GLY A 571 2.81 -16.73 -29.56
N ASP A 572 3.25 -17.22 -30.72
CA ASP A 572 4.33 -18.20 -30.85
C ASP A 572 5.69 -17.55 -30.54
N PHE A 573 5.93 -16.32 -31.00
CA PHE A 573 7.11 -15.52 -30.59
C PHE A 573 7.16 -15.34 -29.07
N ILE A 574 6.05 -14.91 -28.45
CA ILE A 574 6.00 -14.71 -26.99
C ILE A 574 6.16 -16.06 -26.25
N SER A 575 5.57 -17.13 -26.77
CA SER A 575 5.69 -18.48 -26.21
C SER A 575 7.14 -18.93 -26.15
N GLN A 576 7.87 -18.76 -27.25
CA GLN A 576 9.28 -19.07 -27.36
C GLN A 576 10.14 -18.22 -26.40
N GLU A 577 10.00 -16.90 -26.46
CA GLU A 577 10.91 -15.97 -25.77
C GLU A 577 10.64 -15.82 -24.27
N VAL A 578 9.41 -16.09 -23.80
CA VAL A 578 9.00 -15.80 -22.41
C VAL A 578 8.55 -17.04 -21.64
N TYR A 579 7.94 -18.01 -22.32
CA TYR A 579 7.23 -19.15 -21.71
C TYR A 579 7.80 -20.52 -22.13
N ASP A 580 9.02 -20.58 -22.63
CA ASP A 580 9.73 -21.83 -22.95
C ASP A 580 8.93 -22.78 -23.88
N ASN A 581 8.21 -22.22 -24.86
CA ASN A 581 7.31 -22.93 -25.79
C ASN A 581 6.12 -23.65 -25.13
N ARG A 582 5.70 -23.24 -23.92
CA ARG A 582 4.58 -23.86 -23.18
C ARG A 582 3.25 -23.12 -23.33
N LEU A 583 3.19 -22.06 -24.13
CA LEU A 583 1.98 -21.29 -24.41
C LEU A 583 1.52 -21.57 -25.85
N TYR A 584 0.29 -22.07 -26.01
CA TYR A 584 -0.28 -22.45 -27.31
C TYR A 584 -1.31 -21.43 -27.77
N SER A 585 -1.25 -21.06 -29.05
CA SER A 585 -2.17 -20.09 -29.66
C SER A 585 -3.41 -20.77 -30.23
N GLU A 586 -4.60 -20.27 -29.86
CA GLU A 586 -5.88 -20.65 -30.47
C GLU A 586 -6.55 -19.36 -30.99
N ASN A 587 -6.27 -19.04 -32.26
CA ASN A 587 -6.76 -17.83 -32.92
C ASN A 587 -6.89 -18.07 -34.44
N ASP A 588 -7.81 -17.37 -35.10
CA ASP A 588 -8.02 -17.55 -36.54
C ASP A 588 -6.90 -16.93 -37.39
N ILE A 589 -6.16 -15.96 -36.84
CA ILE A 589 -5.12 -15.22 -37.57
C ILE A 589 -3.79 -15.97 -37.47
N LYS A 590 -3.35 -16.52 -38.62
CA LYS A 590 -2.09 -17.27 -38.78
C LYS A 590 -1.06 -16.56 -39.64
N ASP A 591 -1.46 -15.52 -40.38
CA ASP A 591 -0.62 -14.81 -41.32
C ASP A 591 0.39 -13.89 -40.59
N PRO A 592 1.72 -14.03 -40.84
CA PRO A 592 2.76 -13.19 -40.25
C PRO A 592 2.59 -11.69 -40.51
N SER A 593 1.89 -11.27 -41.57
CA SER A 593 1.62 -9.87 -41.90
C SER A 593 0.79 -9.11 -40.84
N CYS A 594 0.24 -9.81 -39.84
CA CYS A 594 -0.43 -9.19 -38.70
C CYS A 594 0.53 -8.46 -37.73
N ILE A 595 1.85 -8.59 -37.91
CA ILE A 595 2.87 -7.90 -37.12
C ILE A 595 3.77 -7.08 -38.04
N ALA A 596 4.02 -5.83 -37.68
CA ALA A 596 4.98 -4.97 -38.34
C ALA A 596 5.84 -4.24 -37.31
N PHE A 597 7.13 -4.11 -37.61
CA PHE A 597 8.04 -3.23 -36.88
C PHE A 597 8.38 -2.05 -37.79
N ILE A 598 8.09 -0.83 -37.32
CA ILE A 598 8.29 0.40 -38.10
C ILE A 598 9.40 1.19 -37.42
N ASP A 599 10.51 1.36 -38.13
CA ASP A 599 11.69 2.06 -37.66
C ASP A 599 11.57 3.56 -37.97
N ALA A 600 11.39 4.37 -36.92
CA ALA A 600 11.36 5.83 -37.00
C ALA A 600 12.80 6.39 -37.01
N LYS A 601 13.51 6.19 -38.12
CA LYS A 601 14.96 6.41 -38.25
C LYS A 601 15.46 7.79 -37.84
N ASP A 602 14.67 8.83 -38.08
CA ASP A 602 15.03 10.22 -37.76
C ASP A 602 14.62 10.65 -36.35
N GLY A 603 13.98 9.75 -35.59
CA GLY A 603 13.44 9.97 -34.25
C GLY A 603 14.48 10.37 -33.23
N LYS A 604 14.23 11.49 -32.55
CA LYS A 604 15.07 11.96 -31.43
C LYS A 604 14.27 12.02 -30.13
N GLU A 605 14.82 11.39 -29.09
CA GLU A 605 14.24 11.48 -27.75
C GLU A 605 14.49 12.86 -27.14
N GLU A 606 13.45 13.41 -26.52
CA GLU A 606 13.49 14.67 -25.78
C GLU A 606 13.00 14.45 -24.35
N LYS A 607 13.74 15.00 -23.39
CA LYS A 607 13.35 14.97 -21.98
C LYS A 607 12.29 16.04 -21.70
N SER A 608 11.19 15.64 -21.07
CA SER A 608 10.11 16.52 -20.62
C SER A 608 9.79 16.25 -19.14
N GLY A 609 10.25 17.14 -18.27
CA GLY A 609 10.21 16.93 -16.82
C GLY A 609 11.02 15.70 -16.39
N PHE A 610 10.34 14.70 -15.80
CA PHE A 610 10.92 13.42 -15.39
C PHE A 610 10.62 12.26 -16.37
N SER A 611 10.12 12.56 -17.57
CA SER A 611 9.74 11.58 -18.59
C SER A 611 10.38 11.92 -19.94
N TRP A 612 10.26 11.01 -20.90
CA TRP A 612 10.77 11.16 -22.27
C TRP A 612 9.64 11.19 -23.29
N ARG A 613 9.92 11.77 -24.46
CA ARG A 613 9.03 11.79 -25.64
C ARG A 613 9.87 11.72 -26.91
N ASN A 614 9.25 11.35 -28.02
CA ASN A 614 9.83 11.33 -29.36
C ASN A 614 8.76 11.81 -30.35
N ASN A 615 8.97 12.99 -30.94
CA ASN A 615 7.96 13.61 -31.80
C ASN A 615 7.75 12.84 -33.12
N ASP A 616 8.79 12.22 -33.67
CA ASP A 616 8.71 11.49 -34.94
C ASP A 616 7.95 10.17 -34.77
N GLU A 617 8.12 9.49 -33.62
CA GLU A 617 7.28 8.35 -33.26
C GLU A 617 5.80 8.77 -33.15
N VAL A 618 5.50 9.92 -32.54
CA VAL A 618 4.12 10.43 -32.44
C VAL A 618 3.53 10.67 -33.83
N GLN A 619 4.29 11.31 -34.72
CA GLN A 619 3.84 11.56 -36.10
C GLN A 619 3.63 10.26 -36.87
N THR A 620 4.55 9.31 -36.75
CA THR A 620 4.46 7.98 -37.38
C THR A 620 3.20 7.24 -36.91
N VAL A 621 2.96 7.19 -35.60
CA VAL A 621 1.76 6.56 -35.02
C VAL A 621 0.49 7.28 -35.47
N ALA A 622 0.50 8.61 -35.52
CA ALA A 622 -0.64 9.39 -36.01
C ALA A 622 -0.98 9.06 -37.47
N GLN A 623 0.04 8.97 -38.33
CA GLN A 623 -0.13 8.56 -39.73
C GLN A 623 -0.66 7.14 -39.84
N LEU A 624 -0.15 6.19 -39.05
CA LEU A 624 -0.65 4.80 -39.05
C LEU A 624 -2.12 4.73 -38.65
N VAL A 625 -2.50 5.41 -37.58
CA VAL A 625 -3.89 5.49 -37.12
C VAL A 625 -4.77 6.11 -38.21
N GLN A 626 -4.32 7.21 -38.82
CA GLN A 626 -5.04 7.89 -39.89
C GLN A 626 -5.18 7.04 -41.16
N HIS A 627 -4.22 6.20 -41.52
CA HIS A 627 -4.32 5.44 -42.78
C HIS A 627 -4.98 4.07 -42.59
N TYR A 628 -4.80 3.43 -41.45
CA TYR A 628 -5.17 2.02 -41.26
C TYR A 628 -6.24 1.77 -40.18
N TYR A 629 -6.44 2.70 -39.23
CA TYR A 629 -7.26 2.44 -38.04
C TYR A 629 -8.39 3.45 -37.81
N GLN A 630 -8.68 4.36 -38.75
CA GLN A 630 -9.76 5.36 -38.60
C GLN A 630 -11.12 4.75 -38.26
N SER A 631 -11.44 3.58 -38.83
CA SER A 631 -12.71 2.89 -38.67
C SER A 631 -12.64 1.66 -37.76
N ARG A 632 -11.52 1.49 -37.03
CA ARG A 632 -11.28 0.32 -36.16
C ARG A 632 -11.02 0.75 -34.73
N ASP A 633 -11.32 -0.14 -33.79
CA ASP A 633 -10.87 0.03 -32.41
C ASP A 633 -9.35 -0.19 -32.34
N PHE A 634 -8.64 0.76 -31.74
CA PHE A 634 -7.19 0.67 -31.55
C PHE A 634 -6.79 1.17 -30.16
N CYS A 635 -5.58 0.78 -29.73
CA CYS A 635 -4.98 1.24 -28.49
C CYS A 635 -3.50 1.54 -28.74
N VAL A 636 -3.06 2.74 -28.38
CA VAL A 636 -1.65 3.12 -28.38
C VAL A 636 -1.10 2.92 -26.97
N ILE A 637 0.05 2.25 -26.88
CA ILE A 637 0.73 1.97 -25.61
C ILE A 637 2.14 2.56 -25.69
N THR A 638 2.52 3.32 -24.66
CA THR A 638 3.87 3.87 -24.51
C THR A 638 4.30 3.82 -23.04
N PRO A 639 5.58 3.53 -22.74
CA PRO A 639 6.08 3.48 -21.36
C PRO A 639 6.20 4.87 -20.69
N TYR A 640 6.20 5.95 -21.48
CA TYR A 640 6.50 7.30 -21.00
C TYR A 640 5.25 8.20 -20.92
N ASP A 641 5.07 8.86 -19.76
CA ASP A 641 3.90 9.72 -19.52
C ASP A 641 3.92 10.98 -20.41
N ALA A 642 5.11 11.53 -20.70
CA ALA A 642 5.26 12.68 -21.60
C ALA A 642 4.91 12.31 -23.04
N GLN A 643 5.33 11.14 -23.53
CA GLN A 643 4.93 10.62 -24.85
C GLN A 643 3.40 10.45 -24.94
N ARG A 644 2.79 9.82 -23.93
CA ARG A 644 1.31 9.66 -23.87
C ARG A 644 0.57 11.00 -23.87
N ALA A 645 1.16 12.06 -23.31
CA ALA A 645 0.51 13.37 -23.22
C ALA A 645 0.45 14.13 -24.57
N GLN A 646 1.25 13.72 -25.55
CA GLN A 646 1.34 14.36 -26.86
C GLN A 646 0.42 13.78 -27.93
N GLU A 647 -0.46 12.85 -27.56
CA GLU A 647 -1.37 12.23 -28.54
C GLU A 647 -2.15 13.29 -29.36
N PRO A 648 -2.28 13.09 -30.68
CA PRO A 648 -2.79 14.12 -31.57
C PRO A 648 -4.21 14.52 -31.19
N LYS A 649 -4.39 15.78 -30.75
CA LYS A 649 -5.72 16.34 -30.45
C LYS A 649 -6.60 16.53 -31.70
N SER A 650 -6.05 16.31 -32.90
CA SER A 650 -6.63 16.75 -34.17
C SER A 650 -7.20 15.65 -35.08
N THR A 651 -7.26 14.38 -34.66
CA THR A 651 -7.65 13.27 -35.59
C THR A 651 -8.73 12.31 -35.09
N VAL A 652 -9.33 12.51 -33.91
CA VAL A 652 -10.34 11.56 -33.37
C VAL A 652 -11.69 12.26 -33.17
N GLY A 653 -12.54 12.19 -34.18
CA GLY A 653 -13.98 12.36 -33.99
C GLY A 653 -14.54 11.19 -33.20
N THR A 654 -15.15 11.46 -32.04
CA THR A 654 -16.19 10.66 -31.36
C THR A 654 -16.03 9.13 -31.17
N ALA A 655 -14.86 8.52 -31.38
CA ALA A 655 -14.57 7.16 -30.91
C ALA A 655 -13.84 7.23 -29.57
N GLY A 656 -14.47 6.71 -28.51
CA GLY A 656 -14.02 6.87 -27.13
C GLY A 656 -12.63 6.28 -26.88
N VAL A 657 -11.62 7.15 -26.77
CA VAL A 657 -10.28 6.78 -26.28
C VAL A 657 -10.40 6.37 -24.81
N GLN A 658 -10.44 5.06 -24.55
CA GLN A 658 -10.32 4.52 -23.19
C GLN A 658 -8.89 4.75 -22.70
N ARG A 659 -8.72 5.79 -21.89
CA ARG A 659 -7.48 6.05 -21.14
C ARG A 659 -7.25 4.93 -20.11
N ARG A 660 -6.62 3.83 -20.51
CA ARG A 660 -6.19 2.79 -19.58
C ARG A 660 -4.79 3.10 -19.08
N GLN A 661 -4.70 3.61 -17.85
CA GLN A 661 -3.44 3.53 -17.11
C GLN A 661 -3.25 2.07 -16.69
N PHE A 662 -2.23 1.43 -17.26
CA PHE A 662 -1.64 0.28 -16.58
C PHE A 662 -1.04 0.79 -15.26
N PRO A 663 -1.26 0.09 -14.13
CA PRO A 663 -0.54 0.42 -12.90
C PRO A 663 0.95 0.32 -13.21
N ARG A 664 1.65 1.47 -13.19
CA ARG A 664 3.07 1.46 -12.83
C ARG A 664 3.20 0.91 -11.44
#